data_AF-A0A366HR36-F1
#
_entry.id   AF-A0A366HR36-F1
#
_cell.length_a   1.000
_cell.length_b   1.000
_cell.length_c   1.000
_cell.angle_alpha   90.00
_cell.angle_beta   90.00
_cell.angle_gamma   90.00
#
_symmetry.space_group_name_H-M   'P 1'
#
loop_
_entity.id
_entity.type
_entity.pdbx_description
1 polymer ?
#
loop_
_entity_poly.entity_id
_entity_poly.type
_entity_poly.pdbx_seq_one_letter_code
_entity_poly.pdbx_strand_id
1 'polypeptide(L)'
;MANSITGQFDAALQISVQRINGLLATMHQNRWEREQNPNSKLATFPHTDKIRLGPLPFHIDPALLQIAVWFQNRGEGNAENAPNPNDSGLSSFLNGLPPETAAGLMEHFVNWHSAATSATEAAGSMARGLAEVQISAPSISLANGDMNKVTVHVFIRARYLADSPSPLLPERIHGEVRIGYEMKREGNSLKVVPSEDDSKISFISATSIAHVVTAAITKEIILLVRERFRPNFVDVTSDFGFSAAFKALGSGSSQVLAMPVSLTPDGVPAGNVDSLNSAWLGNQDFALAVSKEFVGGKFEPALAPLRGFSVRFTVNVDVLIFGFSVAEFTLRILDARLEWSAGLVTLRIDAKLLASVAFGAIRDSYDIVVTQKMRFQLASGMVTLTAVDGDLHVTGAPTEFGIHDEAWKAARDARNRSLPAVQQMVPKLFQDGESPGIGKGALRRIGVALRRFDTNLAVAYKILEVNSSGIIVRGAISGGKRMAPIADIGSADGGDSYTALHSWIPGGRIEKLQWGMWEKVPFQKALATSGLLWTLPWEGMPKFSGEETEHFMFPHAWTLPRSTTVCLTIYGSRRDLRGVVEDDVWGADNTRGACAPVELPPIFIDAHWKEFKIPNIWPDFTGEAILEDLIFAHIDASVPDWPGGELTTNHLVHFMDWSAEQPMQVIHEALGMMKKKQFSLSLMVVVPQGSLKVSRYEMEEKLGLAGPHEKIGQKKGQSPVHIQVVEDLNRGWSEVFHASGTPATYFVNAHRQRVWDMDGPVDPGELAAVLDKQIVPAPAARNRLPALVTRPGNSLPPINFVDDQGNAMRLRDFSKKELKLCFWNASSRPCIRELQRLEEMQKADGDLVVVGLCGDEDAKVISRIREQYQLSMILAQDPERTNARKLKVRCWPTTLSIGHENILHSIQYGYPMKGGLGKE
;
A
#
# COMPACT_ATOMS: atom_id res chain seq x y z
N MET A 1 18.87 39.87 -21.47
CA MET A 1 17.77 40.54 -20.73
C MET A 1 16.75 39.49 -20.33
N ALA A 2 16.06 39.65 -19.21
CA ALA A 2 15.07 38.66 -18.77
C ALA A 2 13.80 38.74 -19.64
N ASN A 3 13.31 37.60 -20.15
CA ASN A 3 12.03 37.51 -20.86
C ASN A 3 10.94 36.87 -19.97
N SER A 4 9.68 36.94 -20.42
CA SER A 4 8.53 36.53 -19.60
C SER A 4 8.36 35.02 -19.42
N ILE A 5 8.98 34.18 -20.24
CA ILE A 5 8.77 32.72 -20.22
C ILE A 5 9.94 31.94 -19.63
N THR A 6 11.16 32.46 -19.79
CA THR A 6 12.42 31.81 -19.38
C THR A 6 13.29 32.70 -18.49
N GLY A 7 12.86 33.93 -18.18
CA GLY A 7 13.66 34.86 -17.39
C GLY A 7 14.99 35.15 -18.10
N GLN A 8 16.10 35.07 -17.38
CA GLN A 8 17.45 35.25 -17.94
C GLN A 8 18.03 33.98 -18.61
N PHE A 9 17.29 32.88 -18.64
CA PHE A 9 17.79 31.58 -19.09
C PHE A 9 17.41 31.26 -20.54
N ASP A 10 18.14 30.36 -21.18
CA ASP A 10 17.80 29.84 -22.51
C ASP A 10 16.52 28.98 -22.50
N ALA A 11 16.30 28.25 -21.41
CA ALA A 11 15.13 27.42 -21.24
C ALA A 11 14.72 27.27 -19.76
N ALA A 12 13.43 27.06 -19.57
CA ALA A 12 12.84 26.81 -18.26
C ALA A 12 11.81 25.67 -18.36
N LEU A 13 11.76 24.82 -17.35
CA LEU A 13 10.79 23.73 -17.19
C LEU A 13 9.86 24.08 -16.02
N GLN A 14 8.56 23.91 -16.23
CA GLN A 14 7.54 23.97 -15.19
C GLN A 14 6.93 22.60 -15.01
N ILE A 15 6.76 22.18 -13.76
CA ILE A 15 6.07 20.94 -13.39
C ILE A 15 4.98 21.31 -12.37
N SER A 16 3.79 20.75 -12.54
CA SER A 16 2.71 20.93 -11.56
C SER A 16 3.13 20.36 -10.20
N VAL A 17 2.93 21.12 -9.13
CA VAL A 17 3.14 20.65 -7.75
C VAL A 17 2.17 19.51 -7.42
N GLN A 18 0.94 19.60 -7.91
CA GLN A 18 -0.02 18.50 -7.83
C GLN A 18 0.57 17.24 -8.46
N ARG A 19 1.17 17.36 -9.65
CA ARG A 19 1.78 16.21 -10.31
C ARG A 19 2.97 15.63 -9.54
N ILE A 20 3.80 16.48 -8.94
CA ILE A 20 4.89 16.04 -8.05
C ILE A 20 4.32 15.21 -6.88
N ASN A 21 3.23 15.65 -6.26
CA ASN A 21 2.57 14.90 -5.20
C ASN A 21 2.03 13.53 -5.66
N GLY A 22 1.59 13.39 -6.92
CA GLY A 22 1.25 12.09 -7.51
C GLY A 22 2.47 11.18 -7.71
N LEU A 23 3.64 11.73 -8.02
CA LEU A 23 4.91 10.97 -8.10
C LEU A 23 5.40 10.56 -6.71
N LEU A 24 5.30 11.44 -5.70
CA LEU A 24 5.63 11.12 -4.31
C LEU A 24 4.75 10.00 -3.74
N ALA A 25 3.45 10.00 -4.07
CA ALA A 25 2.56 8.89 -3.75
C ALA A 25 2.97 7.56 -4.40
N THR A 26 3.64 7.61 -5.57
CA THR A 26 4.21 6.41 -6.21
C THR A 26 5.39 5.85 -5.41
N MET A 27 6.24 6.70 -4.80
CA MET A 27 7.31 6.24 -3.91
C MET A 27 6.76 5.47 -2.70
N HIS A 28 5.64 5.93 -2.13
CA HIS A 28 4.98 5.23 -1.03
C HIS A 28 4.50 3.84 -1.47
N GLN A 29 3.88 3.74 -2.65
CA GLN A 29 3.49 2.45 -3.24
C GLN A 29 4.72 1.54 -3.47
N ASN A 30 5.84 2.08 -3.96
CA ASN A 30 7.04 1.30 -4.26
C ASN A 30 7.76 0.72 -3.04
N ARG A 31 7.44 1.15 -1.81
CA ARG A 31 8.01 0.52 -0.60
C ARG A 31 7.86 -0.99 -0.65
N TRP A 32 6.70 -1.39 -1.14
CA TRP A 32 6.36 -2.73 -1.54
C TRP A 32 7.48 -3.47 -2.31
N GLU A 33 7.91 -2.92 -3.44
CA GLU A 33 8.93 -3.49 -4.32
C GLU A 33 10.28 -3.67 -3.60
N ARG A 34 10.66 -2.72 -2.74
CA ARG A 34 11.94 -2.78 -2.00
C ARG A 34 11.94 -3.86 -0.92
N GLU A 35 10.77 -4.19 -0.36
CA GLU A 35 10.62 -5.27 0.63
C GLU A 35 10.78 -6.65 -0.03
N GLN A 36 10.34 -6.80 -1.29
CA GLN A 36 10.53 -8.05 -2.04
C GLN A 36 11.90 -8.17 -2.70
N ASN A 37 12.39 -7.06 -3.25
CA ASN A 37 13.64 -6.98 -3.99
C ASN A 37 14.54 -5.91 -3.37
N PRO A 38 15.42 -6.27 -2.42
CA PRO A 38 16.35 -5.34 -1.79
C PRO A 38 17.26 -4.60 -2.78
N ASN A 39 17.46 -5.15 -3.99
CA ASN A 39 18.27 -4.57 -5.06
C ASN A 39 17.48 -3.63 -5.98
N SER A 40 16.16 -3.48 -5.78
CA SER A 40 15.34 -2.57 -6.58
C SER A 40 15.89 -1.15 -6.49
N LYS A 41 16.01 -0.49 -7.64
CA LYS A 41 16.49 0.89 -7.75
C LYS A 41 15.36 1.92 -7.75
N LEU A 42 14.11 1.49 -7.60
CA LEU A 42 12.98 2.40 -7.54
C LEU A 42 13.05 3.24 -6.26
N ALA A 43 12.66 4.51 -6.38
CA ALA A 43 12.52 5.39 -5.23
C ALA A 43 11.36 4.91 -4.35
N THR A 44 11.60 4.79 -3.04
CA THR A 44 10.62 4.27 -2.08
C THR A 44 10.45 5.19 -0.87
N PHE A 45 9.27 5.16 -0.26
CA PHE A 45 8.99 5.83 1.00
C PHE A 45 8.23 4.89 1.94
N PRO A 46 8.66 4.69 3.21
CA PRO A 46 8.06 3.69 4.10
C PRO A 46 6.59 3.97 4.41
N HIS A 47 5.80 2.90 4.57
CA HIS A 47 4.41 2.97 5.08
C HIS A 47 4.33 2.57 6.57
N THR A 48 5.36 1.91 7.10
CA THR A 48 5.49 1.55 8.52
C THR A 48 6.96 1.51 8.94
N ASP A 49 7.24 1.75 10.22
CA ASP A 49 8.57 1.59 10.81
C ASP A 49 8.47 1.27 12.31
N LYS A 50 9.54 0.67 12.87
CA LYS A 50 9.75 0.53 14.31
C LYS A 50 10.96 1.36 14.70
N ILE A 51 10.75 2.36 15.55
CA ILE A 51 11.73 3.39 15.88
C ILE A 51 12.06 3.32 17.37
N ARG A 52 13.32 3.03 17.68
CA ARG A 52 13.83 3.17 19.04
C ARG A 52 14.09 4.66 19.33
N LEU A 53 13.49 5.17 20.40
CA LEU A 53 13.77 6.49 20.95
C LEU A 53 14.69 6.34 22.16
N GLY A 54 15.71 7.19 22.23
CA GLY A 54 16.72 7.18 23.30
C GLY A 54 17.63 5.93 23.32
N PRO A 55 18.70 5.96 24.13
CA PRO A 55 19.57 4.81 24.33
C PRO A 55 18.83 3.69 25.08
N LEU A 56 19.20 2.44 24.81
CA LEU A 56 18.78 1.30 25.63
C LEU A 56 19.13 1.57 27.11
N PRO A 57 18.27 1.23 28.08
CA PRO A 57 18.62 1.37 29.48
C PRO A 57 19.88 0.55 29.77
N PHE A 58 20.97 1.21 30.16
CA PHE A 58 22.14 0.51 30.68
C PHE A 58 21.76 -0.13 32.02
N HIS A 59 22.09 -1.42 32.19
CA HIS A 59 22.04 -2.19 33.45
C HIS A 59 20.68 -2.55 34.06
N ILE A 60 19.58 -2.57 33.30
CA ILE A 60 18.32 -3.14 33.82
C ILE A 60 18.05 -4.47 33.13
N ASP A 61 17.91 -5.53 33.92
CA ASP A 61 17.49 -6.84 33.44
C ASP A 61 16.13 -6.74 32.71
N PRO A 62 15.99 -7.24 31.48
CA PRO A 62 14.74 -7.21 30.72
C PRO A 62 13.53 -7.74 31.48
N ALA A 63 13.71 -8.72 32.38
CA ALA A 63 12.65 -9.27 33.21
C ALA A 63 12.15 -8.23 34.25
N LEU A 64 13.05 -7.49 34.88
CA LEU A 64 12.71 -6.43 35.84
C LEU A 64 11.99 -5.25 35.17
N LEU A 65 12.33 -4.94 33.93
CA LEU A 65 11.66 -3.90 33.15
C LEU A 65 10.18 -4.24 32.89
N GLN A 66 9.91 -5.49 32.48
CA GLN A 66 8.54 -5.97 32.25
C GLN A 66 7.70 -5.95 33.53
N ILE A 67 8.29 -6.33 34.66
CA ILE A 67 7.65 -6.30 35.97
C ILE A 67 7.27 -4.85 36.35
N ALA A 68 8.18 -3.89 36.20
CA ALA A 68 7.91 -2.48 36.55
C ALA A 68 6.79 -1.87 35.70
N VAL A 69 6.79 -2.15 34.40
CA VAL A 69 5.73 -1.72 33.46
C VAL A 69 4.37 -2.34 33.84
N TRP A 70 4.37 -3.61 34.27
CA TRP A 70 3.16 -4.33 34.67
C TRP A 70 2.43 -3.68 35.87
N PHE A 71 3.15 -3.27 36.92
CA PHE A 71 2.54 -2.64 38.12
C PHE A 71 1.89 -1.30 37.79
N GLN A 72 2.54 -0.49 36.97
CA GLN A 72 2.07 0.86 36.66
C GLN A 72 0.82 0.87 35.77
N ASN A 73 0.71 -0.08 34.83
CA ASN A 73 -0.47 -0.23 33.97
C ASN A 73 -1.77 -0.55 34.74
N ARG A 74 -1.68 -0.95 36.01
CA ARG A 74 -2.85 -1.21 36.87
C ARG A 74 -3.19 -0.09 37.86
N GLY A 75 -2.43 1.01 37.87
CA GLY A 75 -2.65 2.10 38.82
C GLY A 75 -2.31 1.74 40.27
N GLU A 76 -1.57 0.66 40.48
CA GLU A 76 -1.04 0.28 41.79
C GLU A 76 0.23 1.10 42.03
N GLY A 77 0.07 2.21 42.75
CA GLY A 77 1.12 3.20 42.98
C GLY A 77 2.35 2.63 43.68
N ASN A 78 3.51 2.96 43.10
CA ASN A 78 4.88 2.86 43.59
C ASN A 78 5.44 1.46 43.91
N ALA A 79 6.54 1.14 43.23
CA ALA A 79 7.43 0.00 43.45
C ALA A 79 8.04 -0.08 44.87
N GLU A 80 7.84 0.94 45.71
CA GLU A 80 8.29 1.00 47.12
C GLU A 80 7.42 0.15 48.07
N ASN A 81 6.23 -0.27 47.64
CA ASN A 81 5.31 -1.09 48.47
C ASN A 81 5.50 -2.61 48.27
N ALA A 82 6.51 -3.05 47.51
CA ALA A 82 6.80 -4.47 47.36
C ALA A 82 7.28 -5.05 48.71
N PRO A 83 6.69 -6.15 49.20
CA PRO A 83 7.09 -6.76 50.48
C PRO A 83 8.58 -7.15 50.44
N ASN A 84 9.27 -6.94 51.57
CA ASN A 84 10.66 -7.38 51.73
C ASN A 84 10.75 -8.91 51.51
N PRO A 85 11.85 -9.49 50.99
CA PRO A 85 12.01 -10.95 50.92
C PRO A 85 11.79 -11.67 52.28
N ASN A 86 11.92 -10.94 53.39
CA ASN A 86 11.65 -11.44 54.75
C ASN A 86 10.22 -11.17 55.25
N ASP A 87 9.34 -10.55 54.47
CA ASP A 87 7.95 -10.31 54.85
C ASP A 87 7.07 -11.55 54.59
N SER A 88 6.19 -11.83 55.55
CA SER A 88 5.20 -12.90 55.46
C SER A 88 4.18 -12.70 54.31
N GLY A 89 4.13 -11.52 53.70
CA GLY A 89 3.26 -11.18 52.58
C GLY A 89 3.80 -11.56 51.19
N LEU A 90 5.07 -11.93 51.07
CA LEU A 90 5.75 -12.20 49.79
C LEU A 90 5.06 -13.30 48.97
N SER A 91 4.66 -14.40 49.62
CA SER A 91 4.02 -15.54 48.96
C SER A 91 2.63 -15.18 48.41
N SER A 92 1.85 -14.41 49.17
CA SER A 92 0.54 -13.90 48.73
C SER A 92 0.67 -12.93 47.55
N PHE A 93 1.71 -12.08 47.58
CA PHE A 93 2.03 -11.15 46.50
C PHE A 93 2.47 -11.86 45.21
N LEU A 94 3.39 -12.82 45.31
CA LEU A 94 3.88 -13.59 44.15
C LEU A 94 2.77 -14.42 43.51
N ASN A 95 1.84 -14.97 44.29
CA ASN A 95 0.68 -15.71 43.78
C ASN A 95 -0.31 -14.81 43.01
N GLY A 96 -0.23 -13.49 43.15
CA GLY A 96 -1.00 -12.52 42.38
C GLY A 96 -0.37 -12.16 41.03
N LEU A 97 0.88 -12.55 40.78
CA LEU A 97 1.63 -12.23 39.57
C LEU A 97 1.50 -13.35 38.51
N PRO A 98 1.63 -13.03 37.20
CA PRO A 98 1.79 -14.04 36.17
C PRO A 98 2.99 -14.94 36.49
N PRO A 99 2.97 -16.25 36.14
CA PRO A 99 4.02 -17.20 36.52
C PRO A 99 5.43 -16.78 36.10
N GLU A 100 5.57 -16.24 34.89
CA GLU A 100 6.85 -15.75 34.36
C GLU A 100 7.34 -14.49 35.09
N THR A 101 6.41 -13.60 35.44
CA THR A 101 6.67 -12.38 36.21
C THR A 101 7.07 -12.70 37.65
N ALA A 102 6.41 -13.68 38.27
CA ALA A 102 6.72 -14.17 39.62
C ALA A 102 8.08 -14.87 39.66
N ALA A 103 8.40 -15.69 38.65
CA ALA A 103 9.69 -16.36 38.51
C ALA A 103 10.83 -15.35 38.33
N GLY A 104 10.68 -14.38 37.41
CA GLY A 104 11.68 -13.33 37.19
C GLY A 104 11.88 -12.41 38.40
N LEU A 105 10.81 -12.11 39.14
CA LEU A 105 10.93 -11.33 40.38
C LEU A 105 11.70 -12.12 41.47
N MET A 106 11.42 -13.42 41.62
CA MET A 106 12.12 -14.31 42.56
C MET A 106 13.62 -14.42 42.24
N GLU A 107 13.98 -14.49 40.96
CA GLU A 107 15.37 -14.64 40.51
C GLU A 107 16.21 -13.37 40.72
N HIS A 108 15.59 -12.19 40.61
CA HIS A 108 16.29 -10.89 40.61
C HIS A 108 15.92 -9.96 41.78
N PHE A 109 15.24 -10.47 42.81
CA PHE A 109 14.66 -9.70 43.92
C PHE A 109 15.68 -8.81 44.66
N VAL A 110 16.91 -9.30 44.85
CA VAL A 110 17.98 -8.59 45.59
C VAL A 110 18.44 -7.31 44.85
N ASN A 111 18.33 -7.28 43.52
CA ASN A 111 18.76 -6.15 42.67
C ASN A 111 17.59 -5.21 42.29
N TRP A 112 16.35 -5.57 42.63
CA TRP A 112 15.14 -4.81 42.29
C TRP A 112 15.16 -3.39 42.85
N HIS A 113 15.44 -3.24 44.15
CA HIS A 113 15.38 -1.93 44.82
C HIS A 113 16.38 -0.94 44.23
N SER A 114 17.61 -1.38 43.91
CA SER A 114 18.65 -0.57 43.25
C SER A 114 18.34 -0.30 41.77
N ALA A 115 17.72 -1.25 41.06
CA ALA A 115 17.32 -1.07 39.67
C ALA A 115 16.14 -0.08 39.54
N ALA A 116 15.19 -0.12 40.48
CA ALA A 116 14.03 0.79 40.52
C ALA A 116 14.44 2.25 40.79
N THR A 117 15.43 2.49 41.66
CA THR A 117 16.00 3.83 41.91
C THR A 117 16.80 4.35 40.71
N SER A 118 17.61 3.49 40.08
CA SER A 118 18.39 3.84 38.88
C SER A 118 17.50 4.15 37.66
N ALA A 119 16.36 3.45 37.54
CA ALA A 119 15.37 3.67 36.47
C ALA A 119 14.60 4.99 36.64
N THR A 120 14.37 5.45 37.87
CA THR A 120 13.67 6.70 38.18
C THR A 120 14.56 7.93 38.00
N GLU A 121 15.85 7.87 38.36
CA GLU A 121 16.79 8.99 38.16
C GLU A 121 17.11 9.25 36.66
N ALA A 122 17.05 8.23 35.81
CA ALA A 122 17.30 8.37 34.37
C ALA A 122 16.08 8.85 33.54
N ALA A 123 14.89 8.92 34.15
CA ALA A 123 13.60 9.15 33.47
C ALA A 123 13.26 10.62 33.16
N GLY A 124 14.09 11.57 33.61
CA GLY A 124 13.71 13.00 33.69
C GLY A 124 13.88 13.86 32.43
N SER A 125 14.58 13.43 31.37
CA SER A 125 14.96 14.39 30.29
C SER A 125 14.87 13.91 28.84
N MET A 126 14.61 12.62 28.56
CA MET A 126 14.61 12.07 27.20
C MET A 126 13.58 10.95 27.05
N ALA A 127 12.85 10.92 25.93
CA ALA A 127 11.96 9.81 25.61
C ALA A 127 12.80 8.54 25.37
N ARG A 128 12.48 7.46 26.08
CA ARG A 128 13.12 6.14 25.93
C ARG A 128 12.07 5.07 25.73
N GLY A 129 12.05 4.46 24.56
CA GLY A 129 11.05 3.45 24.23
C GLY A 129 11.06 3.04 22.76
N LEU A 130 10.09 2.21 22.40
CA LEU A 130 9.85 1.76 21.03
C LEU A 130 8.59 2.42 20.48
N ALA A 131 8.72 3.17 19.39
CA ALA A 131 7.60 3.70 18.61
C ALA A 131 7.33 2.78 17.42
N GLU A 132 6.15 2.18 17.37
CA GLU A 132 5.62 1.48 16.19
C GLU A 132 4.78 2.47 15.39
N VAL A 133 5.14 2.73 14.13
CA VAL A 133 4.61 3.87 13.36
C VAL A 133 3.99 3.40 12.05
N GLN A 134 2.80 3.90 11.74
CA GLN A 134 2.22 3.96 10.40
C GLN A 134 2.47 5.34 9.79
N ILE A 135 2.85 5.37 8.52
CA ILE A 135 3.32 6.56 7.82
C ILE A 135 2.51 6.70 6.53
N SER A 136 1.94 7.88 6.27
CA SER A 136 1.21 8.13 5.02
C SER A 136 2.13 8.41 3.84
N ALA A 137 1.56 8.39 2.62
CA ALA A 137 2.22 8.96 1.46
C ALA A 137 2.65 10.42 1.72
N PRO A 138 3.89 10.80 1.35
CA PRO A 138 4.38 12.15 1.54
C PRO A 138 3.78 13.07 0.46
N SER A 139 3.58 14.33 0.82
CA SER A 139 3.27 15.41 -0.13
C SER A 139 4.13 16.63 0.17
N ILE A 140 4.20 17.56 -0.78
CA ILE A 140 4.86 18.84 -0.62
C ILE A 140 3.90 20.01 -0.81
N SER A 141 4.20 21.09 -0.10
CA SER A 141 3.71 22.43 -0.39
C SER A 141 4.87 23.41 -0.55
N LEU A 142 4.59 24.49 -1.26
CA LEU A 142 5.52 25.57 -1.56
C LEU A 142 4.81 26.90 -1.29
N ALA A 143 5.46 27.88 -0.67
CA ALA A 143 4.92 29.23 -0.68
C ALA A 143 5.22 29.90 -2.04
N ASN A 144 4.33 30.75 -2.52
CA ASN A 144 4.56 31.45 -3.78
C ASN A 144 5.81 32.35 -3.68
N GLY A 145 6.74 32.21 -4.64
CA GLY A 145 8.02 32.91 -4.63
C GLY A 145 9.13 32.20 -3.85
N ASP A 146 8.85 31.10 -3.14
CA ASP A 146 9.89 30.31 -2.48
C ASP A 146 10.91 29.82 -3.49
N MET A 147 12.19 29.97 -3.14
CA MET A 147 13.32 29.48 -3.92
C MET A 147 14.03 28.40 -3.14
N ASN A 148 14.22 27.22 -3.74
CA ASN A 148 14.97 26.10 -3.17
C ASN A 148 14.46 25.58 -1.82
N LYS A 149 13.21 25.89 -1.47
CA LYS A 149 12.57 25.49 -0.23
C LYS A 149 11.30 24.71 -0.52
N VAL A 150 11.09 23.62 0.20
CA VAL A 150 9.86 22.81 0.17
C VAL A 150 9.43 22.50 1.58
N THR A 151 8.12 22.45 1.83
CA THR A 151 7.59 21.86 3.07
C THR A 151 7.05 20.48 2.73
N VAL A 152 7.61 19.45 3.35
CA VAL A 152 7.14 18.06 3.24
C VAL A 152 6.10 17.80 4.32
N HIS A 153 5.00 17.15 3.95
CA HIS A 153 3.88 16.79 4.81
C HIS A 153 3.74 15.27 4.85
N VAL A 154 3.67 14.71 6.05
CA VAL A 154 3.47 13.27 6.28
C VAL A 154 2.55 13.10 7.48
N PHE A 155 1.50 12.30 7.35
CA PHE A 155 0.68 11.92 8.49
C PHE A 155 1.27 10.66 9.14
N ILE A 156 1.34 10.68 10.46
CA ILE A 156 1.81 9.55 11.26
C ILE A 156 0.75 9.14 12.27
N ARG A 157 0.65 7.83 12.49
CA ARG A 157 -0.05 7.22 13.63
C ARG A 157 0.94 6.28 14.30
N ALA A 158 1.18 6.46 15.60
CA ALA A 158 2.18 5.69 16.31
C ALA A 158 1.69 5.20 17.67
N ARG A 159 2.15 4.00 18.05
CA ARG A 159 2.10 3.47 19.40
C ARG A 159 3.49 3.58 20.03
N TYR A 160 3.60 4.32 21.12
CA TYR A 160 4.84 4.47 21.88
C TYR A 160 4.83 3.57 23.12
N LEU A 161 5.77 2.63 23.17
CA LEU A 161 6.00 1.71 24.26
C LEU A 161 7.22 2.20 25.05
N ALA A 162 6.99 2.87 26.18
CA ALA A 162 8.06 3.41 27.00
C ALA A 162 8.88 2.27 27.65
N ASP A 163 10.21 2.43 27.68
CA ASP A 163 11.11 1.50 28.38
C ASP A 163 11.01 1.65 29.90
N SER A 164 10.74 2.86 30.36
CA SER A 164 10.67 3.21 31.78
C SER A 164 9.43 4.07 32.01
N PRO A 165 9.00 4.30 33.27
CA PRO A 165 7.84 5.14 33.64
C PRO A 165 7.84 6.59 33.14
N SER A 166 8.73 6.99 32.23
CA SER A 166 8.88 8.36 31.76
C SER A 166 7.61 8.82 31.03
N PRO A 167 6.85 9.79 31.58
CA PRO A 167 5.57 10.24 31.04
C PRO A 167 5.73 11.25 29.87
N LEU A 168 6.91 11.32 29.25
CA LEU A 168 7.25 12.37 28.30
C LEU A 168 6.41 12.32 27.02
N LEU A 169 6.12 11.12 26.52
CA LEU A 169 5.31 10.92 25.32
C LEU A 169 4.10 10.03 25.65
N PRO A 170 2.93 10.32 25.07
CA PRO A 170 1.74 9.48 25.24
C PRO A 170 1.91 8.17 24.48
N GLU A 171 1.23 7.11 24.93
CA GLU A 171 1.20 5.84 24.20
C GLU A 171 0.67 6.02 22.76
N ARG A 172 -0.25 6.96 22.55
CA ARG A 172 -0.91 7.22 21.27
C ARG A 172 -0.45 8.55 20.69
N ILE A 173 0.10 8.53 19.48
CA ILE A 173 0.53 9.73 18.75
C ILE A 173 -0.11 9.69 17.38
N HIS A 174 -0.94 10.67 17.04
CA HIS A 174 -1.57 10.77 15.73
C HIS A 174 -1.58 12.22 15.27
N GLY A 175 -1.08 12.49 14.07
CA GLY A 175 -1.02 13.86 13.55
C GLY A 175 -0.21 14.00 12.28
N GLU A 176 -0.07 15.25 11.85
CA GLU A 176 0.70 15.65 10.68
C GLU A 176 2.10 16.13 11.11
N VAL A 177 3.12 15.56 10.49
CA VAL A 177 4.51 16.02 10.56
C VAL A 177 4.76 16.93 9.37
N ARG A 178 5.20 18.17 9.63
CA ARG A 178 5.63 19.15 8.62
C ARG A 178 7.11 19.42 8.76
N ILE A 179 7.84 19.29 7.67
CA ILE A 179 9.30 19.46 7.66
C ILE A 179 9.69 20.39 6.51
N GLY A 180 10.25 21.54 6.84
CA GLY A 180 10.90 22.42 5.86
C GLY A 180 12.24 21.84 5.43
N TYR A 181 12.42 21.64 4.13
CA TYR A 181 13.69 21.25 3.53
C TYR A 181 14.23 22.36 2.63
N GLU A 182 15.55 22.48 2.63
CA GLU A 182 16.29 23.38 1.76
C GLU A 182 17.20 22.58 0.84
N MET A 183 17.24 22.98 -0.44
CA MET A 183 18.13 22.40 -1.44
C MET A 183 19.40 23.24 -1.53
N LYS A 184 20.55 22.63 -1.25
CA LYS A 184 21.88 23.23 -1.34
C LYS A 184 22.70 22.47 -2.39
N ARG A 185 23.44 23.19 -3.23
CA ARG A 185 24.39 22.59 -4.17
C ARG A 185 25.74 22.41 -3.49
N GLU A 186 26.32 21.22 -3.57
CA GLU A 186 27.66 20.92 -3.05
C GLU A 186 28.46 20.24 -4.18
N GLY A 187 29.27 21.03 -4.91
CA GLY A 187 29.93 20.57 -6.13
C GLY A 187 28.95 20.14 -7.23
N ASN A 188 28.99 18.85 -7.60
CA ASN A 188 28.10 18.22 -8.57
C ASN A 188 26.91 17.47 -7.93
N SER A 189 26.75 17.56 -6.62
CA SER A 189 25.67 16.87 -5.91
C SER A 189 24.65 17.89 -5.36
N LEU A 190 23.39 17.47 -5.35
CA LEU A 190 22.31 18.16 -4.66
C LEU A 190 22.15 17.57 -3.28
N LYS A 191 22.27 18.44 -2.28
CA LYS A 191 22.02 18.12 -0.90
C LYS A 191 20.67 18.68 -0.51
N VAL A 192 19.76 17.80 -0.10
CA VAL A 192 18.48 18.21 0.48
C VAL A 192 18.62 18.05 1.99
N VAL A 193 18.62 19.18 2.71
CA VAL A 193 18.79 19.18 4.17
C VAL A 193 17.51 19.66 4.85
N PRO A 194 17.11 19.07 5.98
CA PRO A 194 16.13 19.71 6.86
C PRO A 194 16.60 21.11 7.25
N SER A 195 15.67 22.04 7.43
CA SER A 195 16.00 23.39 7.87
C SER A 195 16.75 23.37 9.21
N GLU A 196 17.73 24.27 9.34
CA GLU A 196 18.43 24.53 10.61
C GLU A 196 17.53 25.28 11.60
N ASP A 197 16.49 25.94 11.09
CA ASP A 197 15.44 26.58 11.89
C ASP A 197 14.41 25.53 12.36
N ASP A 198 14.48 25.17 13.64
CA ASP A 198 13.58 24.20 14.29
C ASP A 198 12.10 24.59 14.14
N SER A 199 11.76 25.88 13.96
CA SER A 199 10.37 26.32 13.74
C SER A 199 9.77 25.83 12.43
N LYS A 200 10.61 25.34 11.50
CA LYS A 200 10.20 24.73 10.23
C LYS A 200 9.93 23.23 10.33
N ILE A 201 10.13 22.65 11.51
CA ILE A 201 9.80 21.26 11.80
C ILE A 201 8.73 21.26 12.89
N SER A 202 7.54 20.77 12.57
CA SER A 202 6.42 20.78 13.51
C SER A 202 5.58 19.53 13.45
N PHE A 203 4.97 19.20 14.58
CA PHE A 203 3.92 18.21 14.70
C PHE A 203 2.59 18.88 15.00
N ILE A 204 1.58 18.57 14.18
CA ILE A 204 0.21 19.03 14.35
C ILE A 204 -0.62 17.82 14.74
N SER A 205 -0.96 17.74 16.02
CA SER A 205 -1.78 16.65 16.54
C SER A 205 -3.15 16.61 15.86
N ALA A 206 -3.62 15.42 15.52
CA ALA A 206 -4.98 15.19 15.04
C ALA A 206 -6.00 15.28 16.19
N THR A 207 -5.53 15.21 17.44
CA THR A 207 -6.33 15.24 18.67
C THR A 207 -5.85 16.35 19.59
N SER A 208 -6.70 16.79 20.51
CA SER A 208 -6.30 17.81 21.49
C SER A 208 -5.38 17.21 22.55
N ILE A 209 -4.10 17.54 22.48
CA ILE A 209 -3.08 17.16 23.47
C ILE A 209 -2.41 18.42 24.03
N ALA A 210 -1.87 18.33 25.25
CA ALA A 210 -1.24 19.48 25.90
C ALA A 210 -0.03 20.00 25.10
N HIS A 211 0.15 21.32 25.04
CA HIS A 211 1.25 21.96 24.30
C HIS A 211 2.64 21.43 24.70
N VAL A 212 2.85 21.09 25.97
CA VAL A 212 4.10 20.50 26.47
C VAL A 212 4.37 19.14 25.82
N VAL A 213 3.34 18.33 25.61
CA VAL A 213 3.43 17.02 24.96
C VAL A 213 3.71 17.18 23.47
N THR A 214 3.00 18.10 22.79
CA THR A 214 3.27 18.43 21.38
C THR A 214 4.72 18.90 21.18
N ALA A 215 5.25 19.70 22.10
CA ALA A 215 6.64 20.15 22.07
C ALA A 215 7.63 18.98 22.25
N ALA A 216 7.34 18.03 23.15
CA ALA A 216 8.14 16.82 23.34
C ALA A 216 8.16 15.94 22.08
N ILE A 217 6.98 15.69 21.48
CA ILE A 217 6.86 14.94 20.22
C ILE A 217 7.65 15.64 19.09
N THR A 218 7.49 16.96 18.98
CA THR A 218 8.20 17.77 17.96
C THR A 218 9.72 17.67 18.13
N LYS A 219 10.22 17.71 19.37
CA LYS A 219 11.65 17.56 19.68
C LYS A 219 12.19 16.20 19.21
N GLU A 220 11.49 15.11 19.48
CA GLU A 220 11.89 13.78 19.01
C GLU A 220 11.84 13.66 17.48
N ILE A 221 10.84 14.25 16.83
CA ILE A 221 10.77 14.33 15.37
C ILE A 221 11.98 15.09 14.80
N ILE A 222 12.37 16.22 15.39
CA ILE A 222 13.55 16.99 14.95
C ILE A 222 14.81 16.11 15.00
N LEU A 223 15.01 15.36 16.09
CA LEU A 223 16.13 14.43 16.22
C LEU A 223 16.09 13.34 15.14
N LEU A 224 14.94 12.66 14.98
CA LEU A 224 14.79 11.61 13.98
C LEU A 224 15.02 12.10 12.55
N VAL A 225 14.49 13.27 12.19
CA VAL A 225 14.67 13.88 10.88
C VAL A 225 16.14 14.22 10.62
N ARG A 226 16.83 14.73 11.66
CA ARG A 226 18.24 15.11 11.56
C ARG A 226 19.21 13.95 11.68
N GLU A 227 18.83 12.80 12.21
CA GLU A 227 19.76 11.67 12.42
C GLU A 227 19.44 10.47 11.51
N ARG A 228 18.16 10.10 11.39
CA ARG A 228 17.71 8.86 10.73
C ARG A 228 17.11 9.10 9.35
N PHE A 229 16.31 10.17 9.19
CA PHE A 229 15.58 10.44 7.94
C PHE A 229 16.25 11.51 7.07
N ARG A 230 17.59 11.52 7.01
CA ARG A 230 18.32 12.39 6.08
C ARG A 230 18.08 11.96 4.63
N PRO A 231 17.63 12.86 3.74
CA PRO A 231 17.57 12.55 2.31
C PRO A 231 18.96 12.18 1.78
N ASN A 232 19.01 11.20 0.88
CA ASN A 232 20.26 10.85 0.20
C ASN A 232 20.75 12.01 -0.66
N PHE A 233 22.07 12.15 -0.76
CA PHE A 233 22.69 13.00 -1.77
C PHE A 233 22.29 12.52 -3.14
N VAL A 234 21.85 13.43 -3.99
CA VAL A 234 21.53 13.13 -5.38
C VAL A 234 22.65 13.69 -6.23
N ASP A 235 23.46 12.80 -6.81
CA ASP A 235 24.42 13.21 -7.82
C ASP A 235 23.67 13.74 -9.04
N VAL A 236 23.93 15.00 -9.37
CA VAL A 236 23.46 15.57 -10.62
C VAL A 236 24.37 15.00 -11.69
N THR A 237 23.87 14.01 -12.41
CA THR A 237 24.58 13.50 -13.58
C THR A 237 24.81 14.67 -14.54
N SER A 238 26.02 14.76 -15.13
CA SER A 238 26.40 15.87 -16.02
C SER A 238 25.42 16.07 -17.19
N ASP A 239 24.64 15.04 -17.52
CA ASP A 239 23.62 15.09 -18.57
C ASP A 239 22.29 15.75 -18.15
N PHE A 240 22.05 16.03 -16.86
CA PHE A 240 20.91 16.82 -16.39
C PHE A 240 21.37 18.25 -16.10
N GLY A 241 21.46 19.08 -17.15
CA GLY A 241 21.89 20.48 -17.07
C GLY A 241 20.95 21.37 -16.25
N PHE A 242 20.99 21.22 -14.92
CA PHE A 242 20.15 21.88 -13.93
C PHE A 242 21.02 22.78 -13.05
N SER A 243 20.56 23.99 -12.77
CA SER A 243 21.34 24.97 -11.99
C SER A 243 21.25 24.77 -10.48
N ALA A 244 20.66 23.65 -10.02
CA ALA A 244 20.35 23.42 -8.61
C ALA A 244 19.40 24.46 -7.99
N ALA A 245 18.61 25.14 -8.82
CA ALA A 245 17.70 26.17 -8.36
C ALA A 245 16.28 25.97 -8.92
N PHE A 246 15.27 26.25 -8.11
CA PHE A 246 13.89 26.35 -8.56
C PHE A 246 13.18 27.50 -7.85
N LYS A 247 12.07 27.96 -8.44
CA LYS A 247 11.15 28.93 -7.85
C LYS A 247 9.72 28.41 -7.92
N ALA A 248 9.00 28.49 -6.82
CA ALA A 248 7.59 28.19 -6.77
C ALA A 248 6.77 29.36 -7.32
N LEU A 249 5.84 29.09 -8.23
CA LEU A 249 4.98 30.10 -8.85
C LEU A 249 3.51 29.68 -8.78
N GLY A 250 2.64 30.62 -8.42
CA GLY A 250 1.21 30.38 -8.28
C GLY A 250 0.81 29.74 -6.95
N SER A 251 -0.42 29.24 -6.90
CA SER A 251 -1.03 28.66 -5.70
C SER A 251 -2.08 27.60 -6.06
N GLY A 252 -2.44 26.76 -5.09
CA GLY A 252 -3.47 25.73 -5.29
C GLY A 252 -3.11 24.70 -6.38
N SER A 253 -4.09 24.26 -7.15
CA SER A 253 -3.92 23.25 -8.21
C SER A 253 -3.14 23.74 -9.44
N SER A 254 -3.02 25.06 -9.61
CA SER A 254 -2.22 25.68 -10.68
C SER A 254 -0.79 26.03 -10.24
N GLN A 255 -0.40 25.68 -9.02
CA GLN A 255 0.95 25.92 -8.53
C GLN A 255 1.97 25.07 -9.29
N VAL A 256 3.07 25.71 -9.69
CA VAL A 256 4.15 25.10 -10.44
C VAL A 256 5.49 25.28 -9.75
N LEU A 257 6.36 24.30 -9.94
CA LEU A 257 7.77 24.41 -9.67
C LEU A 257 8.47 24.76 -10.98
N ALA A 258 9.02 25.98 -11.07
CA ALA A 258 9.75 26.48 -12.22
C ALA A 258 11.26 26.30 -12.01
N MET A 259 11.92 25.66 -12.97
CA MET A 259 13.35 25.38 -12.92
C MET A 259 14.03 25.78 -14.23
N PRO A 260 15.19 26.45 -14.19
CA PRO A 260 15.99 26.67 -15.39
C PRO A 260 16.66 25.35 -15.81
N VAL A 261 16.70 25.12 -17.12
CA VAL A 261 17.26 23.89 -17.70
C VAL A 261 18.18 24.24 -18.86
N SER A 262 19.25 23.48 -19.02
CA SER A 262 20.19 23.63 -20.12
C SER A 262 19.75 22.76 -21.30
N LEU A 263 19.82 23.34 -22.48
CA LEU A 263 19.61 22.63 -23.74
C LEU A 263 20.94 22.18 -24.36
N THR A 264 22.08 22.48 -23.74
CA THR A 264 23.41 22.04 -24.15
C THR A 264 23.95 20.93 -23.23
N PRO A 265 24.72 19.95 -23.76
CA PRO A 265 25.08 18.73 -23.04
C PRO A 265 25.86 18.93 -21.73
N ASP A 266 26.60 20.03 -21.58
CA ASP A 266 27.49 20.30 -20.43
C ASP A 266 27.23 21.68 -19.78
N GLY A 267 26.13 22.33 -20.12
CA GLY A 267 25.80 23.66 -19.61
C GLY A 267 25.11 23.61 -18.25
N VAL A 268 25.63 24.35 -17.26
CA VAL A 268 24.84 24.78 -16.11
C VAL A 268 24.07 26.05 -16.55
N PRO A 269 22.74 26.11 -16.40
CA PRO A 269 22.00 27.32 -16.72
C PRO A 269 22.55 28.52 -15.95
N ALA A 270 23.00 29.54 -16.66
CA ALA A 270 23.52 30.77 -16.08
C ALA A 270 22.39 31.82 -16.01
N GLY A 271 22.25 32.49 -14.86
CA GLY A 271 21.22 33.49 -14.61
C GLY A 271 20.70 33.45 -13.18
N ASN A 272 19.87 34.43 -12.82
CA ASN A 272 19.21 34.47 -11.53
C ASN A 272 17.82 33.79 -11.60
N VAL A 273 17.58 32.78 -10.76
CA VAL A 273 16.30 32.04 -10.70
C VAL A 273 15.12 32.95 -10.35
N ASP A 274 15.36 34.06 -9.64
CA ASP A 274 14.34 35.05 -9.32
C ASP A 274 13.75 35.74 -10.57
N SER A 275 14.46 35.70 -11.70
CA SER A 275 13.95 36.21 -12.98
C SER A 275 12.77 35.39 -13.55
N LEU A 276 12.50 34.19 -13.02
CA LEU A 276 11.34 33.38 -13.40
C LEU A 276 10.09 33.88 -12.64
N ASN A 277 9.20 34.60 -13.33
CA ASN A 277 8.09 35.31 -12.69
C ASN A 277 6.70 34.96 -13.24
N SER A 278 6.59 33.99 -14.15
CA SER A 278 5.32 33.69 -14.82
C SER A 278 5.07 32.19 -14.89
N ALA A 279 3.90 31.76 -14.42
CA ALA A 279 3.40 30.40 -14.59
C ALA A 279 2.67 30.28 -15.92
N TRP A 280 3.09 29.36 -16.77
CA TRP A 280 2.56 29.16 -18.13
C TRP A 280 2.23 27.69 -18.42
N LEU A 281 2.24 26.83 -17.39
CA LEU A 281 1.90 25.41 -17.49
C LEU A 281 0.47 25.15 -17.99
N GLY A 282 -0.51 25.96 -17.57
CA GLY A 282 -1.93 25.70 -17.84
C GLY A 282 -2.44 24.46 -17.12
N ASN A 283 -3.22 23.62 -17.79
CA ASN A 283 -3.81 22.38 -17.27
C ASN A 283 -2.99 21.10 -17.58
N GLN A 284 -1.70 21.27 -17.88
CA GLN A 284 -0.81 20.18 -18.29
C GLN A 284 0.09 19.74 -17.12
N ASP A 285 0.70 18.55 -17.22
CA ASP A 285 1.53 18.01 -16.12
C ASP A 285 2.90 18.71 -16.04
N PHE A 286 3.48 19.00 -17.21
CA PHE A 286 4.74 19.73 -17.33
C PHE A 286 4.75 20.60 -18.59
N ALA A 287 5.67 21.57 -18.63
CA ALA A 287 5.88 22.39 -19.80
C ALA A 287 7.33 22.88 -19.90
N LEU A 288 7.87 22.92 -21.11
CA LEU A 288 9.21 23.39 -21.43
C LEU A 288 9.13 24.66 -22.28
N ALA A 289 9.72 25.75 -21.81
CA ALA A 289 9.85 26.99 -22.54
C ALA A 289 11.28 27.14 -23.05
N VAL A 290 11.43 27.65 -24.27
CA VAL A 290 12.70 27.96 -24.92
C VAL A 290 12.68 29.40 -25.40
N SER A 291 13.71 30.17 -25.07
CA SER A 291 13.80 31.59 -25.41
C SER A 291 13.94 31.81 -26.92
N LYS A 292 13.38 32.91 -27.42
CA LYS A 292 13.58 33.31 -28.82
C LYS A 292 15.05 33.57 -29.13
N GLU A 293 15.82 34.03 -28.15
CA GLU A 293 17.25 34.30 -28.29
C GLU A 293 18.01 32.99 -28.56
N PHE A 294 17.70 31.92 -27.82
CA PHE A 294 18.29 30.60 -28.03
C PHE A 294 17.90 30.03 -29.40
N VAL A 295 16.61 30.09 -29.76
CA VAL A 295 16.14 29.61 -31.07
C VAL A 295 16.79 30.42 -32.21
N GLY A 296 16.86 31.74 -32.07
CA GLY A 296 17.54 32.61 -33.02
C GLY A 296 19.02 32.26 -33.19
N GLY A 297 19.74 32.03 -32.09
CA GLY A 297 21.13 31.58 -32.13
C GLY A 297 21.33 30.22 -32.83
N LYS A 298 20.33 29.32 -32.75
CA LYS A 298 20.34 28.06 -33.50
C LYS A 298 20.01 28.24 -34.98
N PHE A 299 19.23 29.25 -35.35
CA PHE A 299 18.91 29.56 -36.75
C PHE A 299 20.03 30.35 -37.43
N GLU A 300 20.90 31.00 -36.65
CA GLU A 300 21.97 31.86 -37.14
C GLU A 300 22.89 31.20 -38.19
N PRO A 301 23.31 29.93 -38.09
CA PRO A 301 24.08 29.26 -39.15
C PRO A 301 23.36 29.18 -40.51
N ALA A 302 22.02 29.22 -40.53
CA ALA A 302 21.22 29.28 -41.75
C ALA A 302 20.94 30.73 -42.20
N LEU A 303 20.94 31.70 -41.28
CA LEU A 303 20.71 33.12 -41.58
C LEU A 303 21.99 33.85 -42.02
N ALA A 304 23.15 33.52 -41.45
CA ALA A 304 24.40 34.17 -41.75
C ALA A 304 24.80 34.07 -43.25
N PRO A 305 24.66 32.91 -43.93
CA PRO A 305 24.92 32.82 -45.37
C PRO A 305 23.98 33.68 -46.24
N LEU A 306 22.78 34.01 -45.75
CA LEU A 306 21.88 34.93 -46.45
C LEU A 306 22.41 36.37 -46.41
N ARG A 307 23.05 36.78 -45.31
CA ARG A 307 23.64 38.12 -45.15
C ARG A 307 24.92 38.22 -45.99
N GLY A 308 24.78 38.62 -47.25
CA GLY A 308 25.86 38.61 -48.25
C GLY A 308 25.52 37.84 -49.52
N PHE A 309 24.36 37.17 -49.56
CA PHE A 309 23.85 36.55 -50.76
C PHE A 309 23.55 37.60 -51.84
N SER A 310 24.02 37.33 -53.07
CA SER A 310 23.68 38.13 -54.24
C SER A 310 23.43 37.23 -55.44
N VAL A 311 22.37 37.54 -56.19
CA VAL A 311 22.03 36.86 -57.45
C VAL A 311 21.80 37.89 -58.53
N ARG A 312 22.29 37.56 -59.73
CA ARG A 312 22.02 38.34 -60.93
C ARG A 312 21.01 37.61 -61.78
N PHE A 313 20.06 38.35 -62.32
CA PHE A 313 19.08 37.83 -63.26
C PHE A 313 18.81 38.89 -64.32
N THR A 314 18.36 38.42 -65.48
CA THR A 314 18.13 39.25 -66.65
C THR A 314 16.66 39.22 -67.01
N VAL A 315 16.11 40.39 -67.30
CA VAL A 315 14.71 40.55 -67.69
C VAL A 315 14.67 41.18 -69.08
N ASN A 316 13.81 40.65 -69.96
CA ASN A 316 13.60 41.24 -71.28
C ASN A 316 12.65 42.43 -71.14
N VAL A 317 13.15 43.62 -71.46
CA VAL A 317 12.39 44.87 -71.44
C VAL A 317 12.07 45.23 -72.89
N ASP A 318 10.78 45.39 -73.19
CA ASP A 318 10.34 45.81 -74.51
C ASP A 318 10.44 47.34 -74.60
N VAL A 319 11.31 47.83 -75.49
CA VAL A 319 11.52 49.27 -75.69
C VAL A 319 10.93 49.63 -77.05
N LEU A 320 9.93 50.50 -77.02
CA LEU A 320 8.98 50.88 -78.09
C LEU A 320 9.56 51.23 -79.48
N ILE A 321 10.88 51.19 -79.71
CA ILE A 321 11.52 51.67 -80.95
C ILE A 321 12.61 50.73 -81.53
N PHE A 322 13.22 49.77 -80.79
CA PHE A 322 14.39 49.01 -81.32
C PHE A 322 14.48 47.49 -81.01
N GLY A 323 13.43 46.84 -80.50
CA GLY A 323 13.46 45.41 -80.15
C GLY A 323 13.92 45.15 -78.70
N PHE A 324 13.75 43.91 -78.23
CA PHE A 324 13.96 43.53 -76.82
C PHE A 324 15.36 43.90 -76.32
N SER A 325 15.44 44.62 -75.21
CA SER A 325 16.68 44.90 -74.48
C SER A 325 16.77 44.02 -73.24
N VAL A 326 17.96 43.51 -72.92
CA VAL A 326 18.20 42.71 -71.72
C VAL A 326 18.66 43.65 -70.60
N ALA A 327 17.82 43.84 -69.58
CA ALA A 327 18.22 44.55 -68.36
C ALA A 327 18.75 43.55 -67.34
N GLU A 328 19.96 43.79 -66.82
CA GLU A 328 20.55 42.96 -65.77
C GLU A 328 20.24 43.58 -64.41
N PHE A 329 19.62 42.79 -63.54
CA PHE A 329 19.31 43.16 -62.17
C PHE A 329 20.16 42.34 -61.22
N THR A 330 20.68 43.01 -60.18
CA THR A 330 21.37 42.34 -59.07
C THR A 330 20.56 42.50 -57.80
N LEU A 331 20.03 41.40 -57.27
CA LEU A 331 19.44 41.37 -55.93
C LEU A 331 20.56 41.11 -54.92
N ARG A 332 20.66 41.98 -53.91
CA ARG A 332 21.62 41.85 -52.80
C ARG A 332 20.88 41.84 -51.47
N ILE A 333 21.03 40.78 -50.68
CA ILE A 333 20.47 40.72 -49.33
C ILE A 333 21.34 41.56 -48.39
N LEU A 334 20.71 42.46 -47.63
CA LEU A 334 21.36 43.33 -46.65
C LEU A 334 21.27 42.74 -45.24
N ASP A 335 20.09 42.26 -44.86
CA ASP A 335 19.84 41.66 -43.56
C ASP A 335 18.84 40.50 -43.64
N ALA A 336 18.93 39.57 -42.69
CA ALA A 336 18.02 38.44 -42.51
C ALA A 336 17.83 38.18 -41.02
N ARG A 337 16.59 38.33 -40.53
CA ARG A 337 16.23 38.23 -39.11
C ARG A 337 14.88 37.56 -38.87
N LEU A 338 14.65 37.14 -37.64
CA LEU A 338 13.39 36.54 -37.20
C LEU A 338 12.56 37.56 -36.42
N GLU A 339 11.31 37.73 -36.84
CA GLU A 339 10.30 38.53 -36.16
C GLU A 339 9.28 37.59 -35.49
N TRP A 340 9.08 37.74 -34.19
CA TRP A 340 8.25 36.84 -33.38
C TRP A 340 6.91 37.48 -33.05
N SER A 341 5.82 36.73 -33.31
CA SER A 341 4.46 37.11 -32.92
C SER A 341 3.70 35.89 -32.37
N ALA A 342 2.49 36.11 -31.85
CA ALA A 342 1.68 35.02 -31.31
C ALA A 342 1.35 33.99 -32.43
N GLY A 343 1.75 32.73 -32.21
CA GLY A 343 1.52 31.62 -33.12
C GLY A 343 2.41 31.59 -34.38
N LEU A 344 3.34 32.54 -34.56
CA LEU A 344 4.07 32.69 -35.81
C LEU A 344 5.48 33.23 -35.62
N VAL A 345 6.41 32.71 -36.41
CA VAL A 345 7.75 33.29 -36.59
C VAL A 345 7.91 33.70 -38.05
N THR A 346 8.16 34.97 -38.30
CA THR A 346 8.37 35.50 -39.66
C THR A 346 9.86 35.66 -39.90
N LEU A 347 10.39 34.97 -40.91
CA LEU A 347 11.70 35.29 -41.47
C LEU A 347 11.54 36.54 -42.33
N ARG A 348 12.18 37.64 -41.93
CA ARG A 348 12.26 38.88 -42.71
C ARG A 348 13.64 39.04 -43.29
N ILE A 349 13.69 39.29 -44.59
CA ILE A 349 14.91 39.56 -45.34
C ILE A 349 14.75 40.94 -45.97
N ASP A 350 15.63 41.86 -45.61
CA ASP A 350 15.71 43.16 -46.26
C ASP A 350 16.80 43.08 -47.34
N ALA A 351 16.44 43.38 -48.58
CA ALA A 351 17.29 43.27 -49.75
C ALA A 351 17.20 44.52 -50.61
N LYS A 352 18.20 44.72 -51.47
CA LYS A 352 18.27 45.83 -52.42
C LYS A 352 18.40 45.29 -53.83
N LEU A 353 17.52 45.73 -54.71
CA LEU A 353 17.56 45.42 -56.13
C LEU A 353 18.25 46.57 -56.87
N LEU A 354 19.34 46.26 -57.56
CA LEU A 354 20.11 47.22 -58.33
C LEU A 354 19.92 46.96 -59.82
N ALA A 355 19.39 47.94 -60.54
CA ALA A 355 19.28 47.87 -62.00
C ALA A 355 20.61 48.28 -62.65
N SER A 356 21.09 47.49 -63.59
CA SER A 356 22.13 47.91 -64.53
C SER A 356 21.59 47.76 -65.95
N VAL A 357 21.39 48.88 -66.64
CA VAL A 357 20.99 48.87 -68.05
C VAL A 357 22.16 49.36 -68.89
N ALA A 358 22.53 48.58 -69.90
CA ALA A 358 23.34 49.07 -71.01
C ALA A 358 22.53 50.19 -71.69
N PHE A 359 23.11 51.38 -71.86
CA PHE A 359 22.46 52.64 -72.31
C PHE A 359 21.83 53.53 -71.20
N GLY A 360 22.59 53.77 -70.13
CA GLY A 360 22.88 55.15 -69.70
C GLY A 360 21.84 55.96 -68.91
N ALA A 361 20.64 55.48 -68.60
CA ALA A 361 19.63 56.36 -67.97
C ALA A 361 18.88 55.86 -66.72
N ILE A 362 19.09 54.63 -66.23
CA ILE A 362 18.38 54.16 -65.01
C ILE A 362 19.39 53.56 -64.03
N ARG A 363 19.71 54.30 -62.96
CA ARG A 363 20.37 53.80 -61.76
C ARG A 363 19.37 53.82 -60.61
N ASP A 364 18.29 53.07 -60.78
CA ASP A 364 17.29 52.93 -59.74
C ASP A 364 17.67 51.78 -58.81
N SER A 365 17.54 52.04 -57.52
CA SER A 365 17.66 51.03 -56.50
C SER A 365 16.33 50.89 -55.79
N TYR A 366 15.82 49.66 -55.72
CA TYR A 366 14.56 49.36 -55.05
C TYR A 366 14.84 48.62 -53.74
N ASP A 367 14.21 49.06 -52.66
CA ASP A 367 14.25 48.36 -51.38
C ASP A 367 13.20 47.24 -51.42
N ILE A 368 13.68 46.00 -51.32
CA ILE A 368 12.87 44.78 -51.40
C ILE A 368 12.77 44.19 -50.00
N VAL A 369 11.56 43.86 -49.58
CA VAL A 369 11.33 43.11 -48.34
C VAL A 369 10.74 41.75 -48.68
N VAL A 370 11.42 40.69 -48.29
CA VAL A 370 10.90 39.32 -48.39
C VAL A 370 10.50 38.85 -46.99
N THR A 371 9.26 38.40 -46.85
CA THR A 371 8.75 37.81 -45.61
C THR A 371 8.28 36.39 -45.85
N GLN A 372 8.73 35.47 -45.01
CA GLN A 372 8.26 34.09 -44.98
C GLN A 372 7.67 33.81 -43.60
N LYS A 373 6.36 33.56 -43.54
CA LYS A 373 5.72 33.09 -42.31
C LYS A 373 6.10 31.62 -42.08
N MET A 374 6.54 31.30 -40.87
CA MET A 374 6.89 29.94 -40.45
C MET A 374 6.07 29.56 -39.20
N ARG A 375 5.59 28.32 -39.17
CA ARG A 375 4.77 27.80 -38.07
C ARG A 375 5.47 26.61 -37.42
N PHE A 376 5.64 26.68 -36.10
CA PHE A 376 5.97 25.51 -35.31
C PHE A 376 4.70 24.69 -35.09
N GLN A 377 4.79 23.38 -35.26
CA GLN A 377 3.67 22.46 -35.13
C GLN A 377 4.08 21.21 -34.36
N LEU A 378 3.12 20.60 -33.65
CA LEU A 378 3.32 19.33 -32.98
C LEU A 378 2.70 18.21 -33.82
N ALA A 379 3.51 17.40 -34.48
CA ALA A 379 3.09 16.30 -35.34
C ALA A 379 3.64 14.96 -34.82
N SER A 380 2.77 14.00 -34.49
CA SER A 380 3.18 12.70 -33.91
C SER A 380 4.04 12.83 -32.65
N GLY A 381 3.77 13.84 -31.83
CA GLY A 381 4.58 14.17 -30.66
C GLY A 381 5.85 14.98 -30.98
N MET A 382 6.20 15.18 -32.26
CA MET A 382 7.37 15.91 -32.75
C MET A 382 7.13 17.39 -32.95
N VAL A 383 8.02 18.23 -32.41
CA VAL A 383 8.04 19.66 -32.78
C VAL A 383 8.68 19.78 -34.15
N THR A 384 7.92 20.30 -35.10
CA THR A 384 8.32 20.49 -36.50
C THR A 384 8.16 21.95 -36.89
N LEU A 385 8.89 22.36 -37.92
CA LEU A 385 8.77 23.70 -38.50
C LEU A 385 8.25 23.59 -39.93
N THR A 386 7.14 24.23 -40.21
CA THR A 386 6.59 24.31 -41.57
C THR A 386 6.67 25.74 -42.08
N ALA A 387 7.08 25.87 -43.35
CA ALA A 387 6.90 27.09 -44.11
C ALA A 387 6.44 26.69 -45.51
N VAL A 388 5.34 27.27 -45.95
CA VAL A 388 4.71 26.94 -47.24
C VAL A 388 4.84 28.11 -48.21
N ASP A 389 4.84 27.81 -49.51
CA ASP A 389 5.00 28.79 -50.59
C ASP A 389 3.96 29.92 -50.53
N GLY A 390 2.71 29.62 -50.19
CA GLY A 390 1.65 30.62 -50.09
C GLY A 390 1.83 31.66 -48.98
N ASP A 391 2.77 31.43 -48.05
CA ASP A 391 3.09 32.37 -46.97
C ASP A 391 4.30 33.26 -47.30
N LEU A 392 4.94 33.07 -48.46
CA LEU A 392 6.05 33.88 -48.95
C LEU A 392 5.53 35.14 -49.65
N HIS A 393 5.89 36.31 -49.12
CA HIS A 393 5.52 37.60 -49.69
C HIS A 393 6.76 38.42 -50.01
N VAL A 394 6.78 39.03 -51.20
CA VAL A 394 7.82 39.95 -51.65
C VAL A 394 7.16 41.30 -51.89
N THR A 395 7.68 42.36 -51.28
CA THR A 395 7.19 43.73 -51.47
C THR A 395 8.33 44.64 -51.92
N GLY A 396 7.98 45.76 -52.57
CA GLY A 396 8.94 46.74 -53.08
C GLY A 396 9.52 46.43 -54.47
N ALA A 397 9.25 45.24 -55.03
CA ALA A 397 9.63 44.92 -56.40
C ALA A 397 8.70 45.59 -57.42
N PRO A 398 9.23 46.25 -58.47
CA PRO A 398 8.40 46.79 -59.55
C PRO A 398 7.59 45.68 -60.22
N THR A 399 6.30 45.94 -60.45
CA THR A 399 5.39 45.01 -61.12
C THR A 399 5.56 44.99 -62.64
N GLU A 400 6.35 45.92 -63.17
CA GLU A 400 6.59 46.06 -64.60
C GLU A 400 7.63 45.05 -65.10
N PHE A 401 7.54 44.72 -66.40
CA PHE A 401 8.53 43.93 -67.15
C PHE A 401 8.81 42.51 -66.63
N GLY A 402 8.07 41.98 -65.64
CA GLY A 402 8.35 40.65 -65.05
C GLY A 402 9.42 40.65 -63.97
N ILE A 403 9.86 41.82 -63.50
CA ILE A 403 10.83 41.99 -62.41
C ILE A 403 10.30 41.36 -61.11
N HIS A 404 9.00 41.56 -60.84
CA HIS A 404 8.31 40.95 -59.70
C HIS A 404 8.42 39.42 -59.70
N ASP A 405 8.27 38.75 -60.85
CA ASP A 405 8.28 37.29 -60.93
C ASP A 405 9.68 36.70 -60.71
N GLU A 406 10.71 37.34 -61.26
CA GLU A 406 12.11 36.95 -61.01
C GLU A 406 12.53 37.27 -59.56
N ALA A 407 12.05 38.38 -58.96
CA ALA A 407 12.23 38.65 -57.54
C ALA A 407 11.54 37.58 -56.67
N TRP A 408 10.35 37.11 -57.07
CA TRP A 408 9.63 36.04 -56.37
C TRP A 408 10.32 34.68 -56.51
N LYS A 409 10.91 34.38 -57.68
CA LYS A 409 11.77 33.21 -57.90
C LYS A 409 13.04 33.27 -57.03
N ALA A 410 13.74 34.40 -57.02
CA ALA A 410 14.92 34.59 -56.17
C ALA A 410 14.59 34.46 -54.67
N ALA A 411 13.43 34.95 -54.23
CA ALA A 411 12.93 34.77 -52.86
C ALA A 411 12.67 33.30 -52.52
N ARG A 412 12.05 32.52 -53.42
CA ARG A 412 11.88 31.06 -53.25
C ARG A 412 13.23 30.35 -53.17
N ASP A 413 14.18 30.71 -54.01
CA ASP A 413 15.52 30.12 -54.00
C ASP A 413 16.31 30.47 -52.73
N ALA A 414 16.17 31.69 -52.21
CA ALA A 414 16.76 32.09 -50.94
C ALA A 414 16.17 31.28 -49.76
N ARG A 415 14.84 31.05 -49.76
CA ARG A 415 14.18 30.21 -48.77
C ARG A 415 14.58 28.74 -48.89
N ASN A 416 14.56 28.17 -50.10
CA ASN A 416 14.88 26.75 -50.33
C ASN A 416 16.33 26.40 -49.98
N ARG A 417 17.24 27.38 -49.99
CA ARG A 417 18.61 27.21 -49.50
C ARG A 417 18.71 27.17 -47.98
N SER A 418 17.89 27.94 -47.27
CA SER A 418 18.10 28.20 -45.84
C SER A 418 17.18 27.38 -44.93
N LEU A 419 15.96 27.12 -45.37
CA LEU A 419 14.92 26.50 -44.55
C LEU A 419 15.14 24.98 -44.28
N PRO A 420 15.62 24.14 -45.23
CA PRO A 420 15.75 22.70 -44.98
C PRO A 420 16.66 22.36 -43.79
N ALA A 421 17.79 23.05 -43.65
CA ALA A 421 18.72 22.84 -42.53
C ALA A 421 18.05 23.13 -41.17
N VAL A 422 17.23 24.18 -41.11
CA VAL A 422 16.47 24.55 -39.92
C VAL A 422 15.35 23.54 -39.65
N GLN A 423 14.60 23.12 -40.66
CA GLN A 423 13.51 22.14 -40.52
C GLN A 423 14.02 20.79 -40.01
N GLN A 424 15.22 20.37 -40.42
CA GLN A 424 15.87 19.15 -39.93
C GLN A 424 16.42 19.27 -38.50
N MET A 425 16.72 20.49 -38.05
CA MET A 425 17.27 20.76 -36.72
C MET A 425 16.19 20.83 -35.65
N VAL A 426 15.03 21.42 -35.96
CA VAL A 426 13.96 21.70 -34.98
C VAL A 426 13.52 20.44 -34.20
N PRO A 427 13.21 19.29 -34.84
CA PRO A 427 12.88 18.08 -34.08
C PRO A 427 14.00 17.62 -33.12
N LYS A 428 15.27 17.80 -33.52
CA LYS A 428 16.44 17.41 -32.72
C LYS A 428 16.62 18.29 -31.47
N LEU A 429 16.15 19.54 -31.49
CA LEU A 429 16.18 20.41 -30.30
C LEU A 429 15.24 19.92 -29.19
N PHE A 430 14.11 19.28 -29.57
CA PHE A 430 13.05 18.91 -28.64
C PHE A 430 12.99 17.41 -28.32
N GLN A 431 13.51 16.50 -29.16
CA GLN A 431 13.26 15.05 -29.03
C GLN A 431 14.46 14.10 -29.16
N ASP A 432 15.29 14.20 -30.19
CA ASP A 432 16.27 13.13 -30.46
C ASP A 432 17.55 13.22 -29.63
N GLY A 433 17.97 12.06 -29.11
CA GLY A 433 19.27 11.83 -28.52
C GLY A 433 20.06 10.85 -29.36
N GLU A 434 21.14 11.34 -29.97
CA GLU A 434 22.33 10.62 -30.47
C GLU A 434 23.21 11.54 -31.36
N SER A 435 22.77 12.77 -31.67
CA SER A 435 23.63 13.73 -32.37
C SER A 435 24.75 14.24 -31.45
N PRO A 436 26.04 14.07 -31.80
CA PRO A 436 27.20 14.39 -30.95
C PRO A 436 27.45 15.90 -30.71
N GLY A 437 26.49 16.78 -31.04
CA GLY A 437 26.63 18.24 -30.89
C GLY A 437 25.39 18.96 -30.32
N ILE A 438 24.30 18.25 -30.05
CA ILE A 438 23.07 18.80 -29.43
C ILE A 438 22.70 17.81 -28.32
N GLY A 439 22.69 18.26 -27.07
CA GLY A 439 22.57 17.38 -25.90
C GLY A 439 21.34 16.48 -25.94
N LYS A 440 21.40 15.33 -25.23
CA LYS A 440 20.28 14.36 -25.10
C LYS A 440 18.96 15.12 -24.86
N GLY A 441 18.00 15.12 -25.79
CA GLY A 441 16.81 15.99 -25.74
C GLY A 441 16.11 16.07 -24.36
N ALA A 442 15.59 17.25 -24.00
CA ALA A 442 15.01 17.53 -22.69
C ALA A 442 13.90 16.54 -22.27
N LEU A 443 13.04 16.14 -23.20
CA LEU A 443 11.97 15.17 -22.96
C LEU A 443 12.52 13.78 -22.57
N ARG A 444 13.59 13.31 -23.24
CA ARG A 444 14.25 12.04 -22.94
C ARG A 444 14.83 12.04 -21.53
N ARG A 445 15.41 13.16 -21.09
CA ARG A 445 15.97 13.30 -19.73
C ARG A 445 14.88 13.25 -18.66
N ILE A 446 13.77 13.96 -18.88
CA ILE A 446 12.60 13.89 -17.99
C ILE A 446 12.07 12.44 -17.93
N GLY A 447 11.91 11.78 -19.07
CA GLY A 447 11.48 10.37 -19.12
C GLY A 447 12.41 9.41 -18.39
N VAL A 448 13.74 9.56 -18.55
CA VAL A 448 14.73 8.73 -17.83
C VAL A 448 14.68 8.99 -16.32
N ALA A 449 14.54 10.25 -15.90
CA ALA A 449 14.42 10.59 -14.48
C ALA A 449 13.13 10.01 -13.86
N LEU A 450 12.00 10.13 -14.55
CA LEU A 450 10.71 9.60 -14.08
C LEU A 450 10.69 8.08 -13.97
N ARG A 451 11.42 7.35 -14.82
CA ARG A 451 11.54 5.89 -14.72
C ARG A 451 12.22 5.39 -13.44
N ARG A 452 12.83 6.28 -12.63
CA ARG A 452 13.30 5.95 -11.27
C ARG A 452 12.14 5.83 -10.27
N PHE A 453 10.96 6.36 -10.59
CA PHE A 453 9.74 6.24 -9.78
C PHE A 453 8.88 5.06 -10.24
N ASP A 454 8.68 4.89 -11.54
CA ASP A 454 7.92 3.76 -12.09
C ASP A 454 8.40 3.53 -13.52
N THR A 455 8.80 2.29 -13.83
CA THR A 455 9.33 1.90 -15.14
C THR A 455 8.33 2.09 -16.28
N ASN A 456 7.03 2.11 -15.96
CA ASN A 456 5.94 2.32 -16.91
C ASN A 456 5.62 3.80 -17.14
N LEU A 457 6.30 4.73 -16.46
CA LEU A 457 6.08 6.15 -16.68
C LEU A 457 6.53 6.58 -18.08
N ALA A 458 5.63 7.23 -18.79
CA ALA A 458 5.86 7.80 -20.11
C ALA A 458 5.54 9.30 -20.11
N VAL A 459 6.24 10.04 -20.96
CA VAL A 459 6.04 11.48 -21.16
C VAL A 459 5.78 11.76 -22.62
N ALA A 460 4.83 12.65 -22.89
CA ALA A 460 4.49 13.05 -24.25
C ALA A 460 4.15 14.53 -24.29
N TYR A 461 4.66 15.22 -25.30
CA TYR A 461 4.16 16.56 -25.64
C TYR A 461 2.74 16.47 -26.18
N LYS A 462 1.92 17.45 -25.83
CA LYS A 462 0.50 17.54 -26.18
C LYS A 462 0.15 18.86 -26.84
N ILE A 463 0.78 19.95 -26.41
CA ILE A 463 0.44 21.31 -26.86
C ILE A 463 1.72 22.06 -27.17
N LEU A 464 1.72 22.83 -28.25
CA LEU A 464 2.78 23.77 -28.61
C LEU A 464 2.19 25.17 -28.75
N GLU A 465 2.89 26.16 -28.21
CA GLU A 465 2.56 27.58 -28.30
C GLU A 465 3.80 28.38 -28.68
N VAL A 466 3.63 29.38 -29.54
CA VAL A 466 4.66 30.34 -29.92
C VAL A 466 4.19 31.74 -29.52
N ASN A 467 5.06 32.53 -28.90
CA ASN A 467 4.78 33.92 -28.54
C ASN A 467 5.98 34.83 -28.83
N SER A 468 5.86 36.12 -28.50
CA SER A 468 6.90 37.13 -28.75
C SER A 468 8.19 36.95 -27.93
N SER A 469 8.19 36.02 -26.97
CA SER A 469 9.34 35.70 -26.10
C SER A 469 9.97 34.33 -26.42
N GLY A 470 9.28 33.45 -27.15
CA GLY A 470 9.81 32.15 -27.57
C GLY A 470 8.75 31.07 -27.76
N ILE A 471 9.13 29.82 -27.49
CA ILE A 471 8.31 28.62 -27.71
C ILE A 471 8.02 27.94 -26.38
N ILE A 472 6.77 27.52 -26.18
CA ILE A 472 6.33 26.72 -25.03
C ILE A 472 5.79 25.39 -25.54
N VAL A 473 6.29 24.28 -25.03
CA VAL A 473 5.77 22.93 -25.31
C VAL A 473 5.30 22.30 -24.01
N ARG A 474 4.01 21.95 -23.95
CA ARG A 474 3.37 21.36 -22.77
C ARG A 474 3.10 19.88 -23.00
N GLY A 475 3.12 19.10 -21.94
CA GLY A 475 2.96 17.66 -22.02
C GLY A 475 2.27 17.03 -20.84
N ALA A 476 1.99 15.75 -21.02
CA ALA A 476 1.36 14.88 -20.03
C ALA A 476 2.33 13.76 -19.64
N ILE A 477 2.16 13.28 -18.41
CA ILE A 477 2.84 12.12 -17.87
C ILE A 477 1.77 11.03 -17.65
N SER A 478 2.03 9.82 -18.12
CA SER A 478 1.15 8.65 -17.95
C SER A 478 1.92 7.51 -17.30
N GLY A 479 1.25 6.60 -16.58
CA GLY A 479 1.90 5.49 -15.86
C GLY A 479 0.89 4.52 -15.27
N GLY A 480 1.35 3.66 -14.35
CA GLY A 480 0.56 2.58 -13.75
C GLY A 480 -0.58 3.06 -12.84
N LYS A 481 -1.54 2.16 -12.59
CA LYS A 481 -2.64 2.38 -11.64
C LYS A 481 -2.17 2.18 -10.19
N ARG A 482 -2.92 2.73 -9.24
CA ARG A 482 -2.71 2.48 -7.81
C ARG A 482 -3.15 1.08 -7.42
N MET A 483 -2.38 0.43 -6.56
CA MET A 483 -2.79 -0.82 -5.92
C MET A 483 -4.05 -0.60 -5.07
N ALA A 484 -4.81 -1.67 -4.87
CA ALA A 484 -5.93 -1.68 -3.93
C ALA A 484 -5.43 -1.45 -2.49
N PRO A 485 -6.27 -0.92 -1.59
CA PRO A 485 -5.96 -0.86 -0.17
C PRO A 485 -5.65 -2.23 0.42
N ILE A 486 -4.76 -2.27 1.41
CA ILE A 486 -4.29 -3.50 2.06
C ILE A 486 -4.65 -3.44 3.54
N ALA A 487 -5.57 -4.31 3.97
CA ALA A 487 -5.90 -4.53 5.37
C ALA A 487 -5.19 -5.79 5.87
N ASP A 488 -4.37 -5.64 6.91
CA ASP A 488 -3.61 -6.69 7.57
C ASP A 488 -3.95 -6.72 9.06
N ILE A 489 -4.37 -7.88 9.56
CA ILE A 489 -4.69 -8.10 10.98
C ILE A 489 -3.59 -8.95 11.59
N GLY A 490 -2.86 -8.38 12.54
CA GLY A 490 -1.87 -9.08 13.34
C GLY A 490 -2.32 -9.25 14.80
N SER A 491 -1.60 -10.10 15.53
CA SER A 491 -1.65 -10.17 16.99
C SER A 491 -0.53 -9.32 17.60
N ALA A 492 -0.82 -8.70 18.74
CA ALA A 492 0.12 -7.88 19.52
C ALA A 492 -0.04 -8.19 21.02
N ASP A 493 0.85 -7.63 21.85
CA ASP A 493 0.82 -7.76 23.32
C ASP A 493 0.73 -9.22 23.78
N GLY A 494 1.53 -10.10 23.18
CA GLY A 494 1.55 -11.52 23.52
C GLY A 494 0.27 -12.28 23.15
N GLY A 495 -0.63 -11.68 22.35
CA GLY A 495 -1.91 -12.26 21.97
C GLY A 495 -3.12 -11.63 22.67
N ASP A 496 -2.93 -10.60 23.48
CA ASP A 496 -4.01 -9.91 24.21
C ASP A 496 -4.60 -8.70 23.45
N SER A 497 -4.07 -8.39 22.26
CA SER A 497 -4.58 -7.33 21.38
C SER A 497 -4.41 -7.70 19.91
N TYR A 498 -5.23 -7.10 19.06
CA TYR A 498 -5.05 -7.14 17.61
C TYR A 498 -4.42 -5.83 17.13
N THR A 499 -3.68 -5.89 16.03
CA THR A 499 -3.00 -4.73 15.44
C THR A 499 -3.22 -4.64 13.94
N ALA A 500 -3.44 -3.42 13.46
CA ALA A 500 -3.49 -3.06 12.04
C ALA A 500 -2.20 -2.38 11.58
N LEU A 501 -1.08 -2.49 12.31
CA LEU A 501 0.17 -1.77 12.04
C LEU A 501 0.62 -1.85 10.57
N HIS A 502 0.47 -3.01 9.93
CA HIS A 502 0.87 -3.24 8.54
C HIS A 502 -0.24 -2.98 7.51
N SER A 503 -1.43 -2.53 7.95
CA SER A 503 -2.47 -2.05 7.05
C SER A 503 -2.08 -0.70 6.45
N TRP A 504 -2.36 -0.48 5.17
CA TRP A 504 -2.03 0.78 4.49
C TRP A 504 -2.84 0.99 3.21
N ILE A 505 -2.89 2.24 2.76
CA ILE A 505 -3.46 2.64 1.46
C ILE A 505 -2.29 3.06 0.55
N PRO A 506 -1.96 2.28 -0.51
CA PRO A 506 -0.89 2.62 -1.43
C PRO A 506 -1.05 4.01 -2.04
N GLY A 507 -0.02 4.85 -1.89
CA GLY A 507 -0.07 6.25 -2.30
C GLY A 507 -1.04 7.14 -1.51
N GLY A 508 -1.49 6.71 -0.34
CA GLY A 508 -2.49 7.39 0.47
C GLY A 508 -2.24 7.41 1.97
N ARG A 509 -3.32 7.64 2.73
CA ARG A 509 -3.33 7.69 4.20
C ARG A 509 -4.58 6.99 4.73
N ILE A 510 -4.44 6.28 5.86
CA ILE A 510 -5.58 5.72 6.59
C ILE A 510 -6.11 6.79 7.53
N GLU A 511 -7.36 7.16 7.35
CA GLU A 511 -8.06 8.15 8.19
C GLU A 511 -8.85 7.47 9.30
N LYS A 512 -9.43 6.31 9.01
CA LYS A 512 -10.27 5.56 9.96
C LYS A 512 -10.04 4.04 9.84
N LEU A 513 -10.07 3.39 10.98
CA LEU A 513 -10.07 1.94 11.15
C LEU A 513 -11.40 1.55 11.80
N GLN A 514 -12.02 0.48 11.32
CA GLN A 514 -13.22 -0.07 11.93
C GLN A 514 -12.97 -1.56 12.22
N TRP A 515 -12.88 -1.88 13.50
CA TRP A 515 -12.76 -3.24 13.98
C TRP A 515 -14.13 -3.82 14.24
N GLY A 516 -14.34 -5.05 13.80
CA GLY A 516 -15.45 -5.89 14.23
C GLY A 516 -14.88 -7.14 14.86
N MET A 517 -15.49 -7.62 15.93
CA MET A 517 -15.29 -8.99 16.38
C MET A 517 -16.64 -9.62 16.68
N TRP A 518 -16.66 -10.94 16.70
CA TRP A 518 -17.83 -11.66 17.18
C TRP A 518 -17.51 -12.41 18.46
N GLU A 519 -18.15 -11.99 19.57
CA GLU A 519 -17.89 -12.51 20.92
C GLU A 519 -18.93 -13.55 21.32
N LYS A 520 -18.49 -14.77 21.66
CA LYS A 520 -19.32 -15.83 22.25
C LYS A 520 -19.92 -15.37 23.59
N VAL A 521 -21.21 -15.61 23.77
CA VAL A 521 -21.92 -15.22 25.00
C VAL A 521 -22.09 -16.44 25.92
N PRO A 522 -21.65 -16.35 27.19
CA PRO A 522 -21.94 -17.39 28.15
C PRO A 522 -23.39 -17.33 28.63
N PHE A 523 -23.98 -18.50 28.83
CA PHE A 523 -25.30 -18.67 29.42
C PHE A 523 -25.28 -19.70 30.53
N GLN A 524 -26.35 -19.70 31.34
CA GLN A 524 -26.61 -20.73 32.33
C GLN A 524 -28.00 -21.33 32.06
N LYS A 525 -28.11 -22.66 32.20
CA LYS A 525 -29.38 -23.38 32.09
C LYS A 525 -29.69 -24.11 33.39
N ALA A 526 -30.98 -24.21 33.71
CA ALA A 526 -31.52 -24.86 34.90
C ALA A 526 -31.30 -26.40 34.97
N LEU A 527 -30.76 -27.05 33.92
CA LEU A 527 -30.42 -28.49 33.97
C LEU A 527 -29.32 -28.82 35.00
N ALA A 528 -28.60 -27.80 35.49
CA ALA A 528 -27.45 -28.02 36.34
C ALA A 528 -27.59 -27.29 37.67
N THR A 529 -27.86 -28.05 38.72
CA THR A 529 -27.48 -27.70 40.11
C THR A 529 -25.96 -27.47 40.28
N SER A 530 -25.17 -27.56 39.20
CA SER A 530 -23.70 -27.50 39.18
C SER A 530 -23.10 -26.09 39.18
N GLY A 531 -23.83 -25.08 38.73
CA GLY A 531 -23.36 -23.69 38.60
C GLY A 531 -22.34 -23.43 37.48
N LEU A 532 -22.21 -24.32 36.49
CA LEU A 532 -21.30 -24.14 35.34
C LEU A 532 -21.88 -23.16 34.29
N LEU A 533 -21.00 -22.36 33.69
CA LEU A 533 -21.31 -21.50 32.53
C LEU A 533 -21.02 -22.25 31.23
N TRP A 534 -21.91 -22.14 30.26
CA TRP A 534 -21.79 -22.80 28.96
C TRP A 534 -21.68 -21.76 27.85
N THR A 535 -20.98 -22.09 26.77
CA THR A 535 -21.03 -21.32 25.51
C THR A 535 -21.29 -22.25 24.34
N LEU A 536 -22.19 -21.86 23.44
CA LEU A 536 -22.48 -22.56 22.20
C LEU A 536 -21.74 -21.92 21.02
N PRO A 537 -21.45 -22.68 19.94
CA PRO A 537 -20.68 -22.16 18.81
C PRO A 537 -21.46 -21.15 17.95
N TRP A 538 -22.80 -21.23 17.92
CA TRP A 538 -23.69 -20.30 17.21
C TRP A 538 -24.26 -19.17 18.07
N GLU A 539 -23.84 -19.06 19.35
CA GLU A 539 -24.28 -18.00 20.25
C GLU A 539 -23.22 -16.94 20.53
N GLY A 540 -23.62 -15.68 20.43
CA GLY A 540 -22.72 -14.55 20.64
C GLY A 540 -23.30 -13.23 20.17
N MET A 541 -22.49 -12.18 20.24
CA MET A 541 -22.88 -10.82 19.86
C MET A 541 -21.78 -10.14 19.06
N PRO A 542 -22.12 -9.40 18.00
CA PRO A 542 -21.14 -8.57 17.33
C PRO A 542 -20.69 -7.45 18.27
N LYS A 543 -19.37 -7.23 18.31
CA LYS A 543 -18.74 -6.10 18.98
C LYS A 543 -18.00 -5.32 17.91
N PHE A 544 -18.35 -4.05 17.78
CA PHE A 544 -17.63 -3.14 16.92
C PHE A 544 -16.80 -2.21 17.77
N SER A 545 -15.57 -1.94 17.35
CA SER A 545 -14.99 -0.66 17.75
C SER A 545 -15.90 0.43 17.18
N GLY A 546 -16.01 1.56 17.87
CA GLY A 546 -16.43 2.77 17.18
C GLY A 546 -15.49 3.11 16.02
N GLU A 547 -15.63 4.33 15.50
CA GLU A 547 -14.67 4.84 14.52
C GLU A 547 -13.31 5.04 15.21
N GLU A 548 -12.38 4.12 14.98
CA GLU A 548 -11.03 4.22 15.54
C GLU A 548 -10.19 5.10 14.60
N THR A 549 -9.82 6.28 15.06
CA THR A 549 -9.10 7.26 14.25
C THR A 549 -7.69 7.51 14.78
N GLU A 550 -7.39 7.12 16.03
CA GLU A 550 -6.21 7.55 16.76
C GLU A 550 -5.12 6.47 16.85
N HIS A 551 -5.49 5.19 16.87
CA HIS A 551 -4.51 4.10 16.93
C HIS A 551 -4.87 2.90 16.05
N PHE A 552 -3.88 2.03 15.81
CA PHE A 552 -4.04 0.81 15.03
C PHE A 552 -4.21 -0.45 15.90
N MET A 553 -4.35 -0.27 17.21
CA MET A 553 -4.54 -1.35 18.17
C MET A 553 -6.03 -1.62 18.40
N PHE A 554 -6.38 -2.86 18.68
CA PHE A 554 -7.71 -3.25 19.14
C PHE A 554 -7.56 -4.15 20.37
N PRO A 555 -7.64 -3.58 21.59
CA PRO A 555 -7.53 -4.37 22.81
C PRO A 555 -8.76 -5.25 22.97
N HIS A 556 -8.56 -6.52 23.32
CA HIS A 556 -9.68 -7.39 23.74
C HIS A 556 -9.54 -7.66 25.24
N ALA A 557 -10.43 -7.05 26.04
CA ALA A 557 -10.27 -6.95 27.49
C ALA A 557 -10.57 -8.24 28.28
N TRP A 558 -10.74 -9.41 27.65
CA TRP A 558 -11.37 -10.55 28.31
C TRP A 558 -10.56 -11.84 28.17
N THR A 559 -10.08 -12.30 29.33
CA THR A 559 -9.46 -13.60 29.57
C THR A 559 -10.42 -14.74 29.22
N LEU A 560 -10.48 -15.17 27.96
CA LEU A 560 -10.87 -16.50 27.41
C LEU A 560 -11.02 -16.40 25.87
N PRO A 561 -11.00 -17.52 25.11
CA PRO A 561 -11.21 -17.54 23.67
C PRO A 561 -12.66 -17.23 23.30
N ARG A 562 -13.05 -15.96 23.44
CA ARG A 562 -14.42 -15.51 23.21
C ARG A 562 -14.66 -15.00 21.80
N SER A 563 -13.64 -14.53 21.08
CA SER A 563 -13.82 -14.10 19.69
C SER A 563 -13.79 -15.29 18.74
N THR A 564 -14.80 -15.49 17.90
CA THR A 564 -14.76 -16.50 16.80
C THR A 564 -14.11 -15.94 15.56
N THR A 565 -14.29 -14.64 15.30
CA THR A 565 -13.79 -13.93 14.12
C THR A 565 -13.47 -12.50 14.49
N VAL A 566 -12.41 -11.97 13.87
CA VAL A 566 -12.04 -10.56 13.91
C VAL A 566 -12.03 -10.04 12.48
N CYS A 567 -12.61 -8.86 12.28
CA CYS A 567 -12.67 -8.17 11.01
C CYS A 567 -12.09 -6.76 11.13
N LEU A 568 -11.49 -6.29 10.05
CA LEU A 568 -10.91 -4.97 9.92
C LEU A 568 -11.31 -4.35 8.59
N THR A 569 -11.84 -3.14 8.64
CA THR A 569 -12.05 -2.30 7.46
C THR A 569 -11.24 -1.01 7.62
N ILE A 570 -10.47 -0.68 6.59
CA ILE A 570 -9.68 0.56 6.54
C ILE A 570 -10.38 1.57 5.62
N TYR A 571 -10.34 2.84 5.99
CA TYR A 571 -10.89 3.96 5.24
C TYR A 571 -9.86 5.08 5.17
N GLY A 572 -9.82 5.78 4.04
CA GLY A 572 -9.05 7.00 3.91
C GLY A 572 -9.02 7.52 2.49
N SER A 573 -7.91 8.14 2.13
CA SER A 573 -7.74 8.81 0.85
C SER A 573 -6.42 8.41 0.20
N ARG A 574 -6.33 8.50 -1.13
CA ARG A 574 -5.08 8.28 -1.87
C ARG A 574 -4.89 9.31 -2.97
N ARG A 575 -3.65 9.54 -3.38
CA ARG A 575 -3.38 10.39 -4.55
C ARG A 575 -3.18 9.56 -5.80
N ASP A 576 -3.96 9.85 -6.83
CA ASP A 576 -3.75 9.25 -8.15
C ASP A 576 -2.40 9.70 -8.76
N LEU A 577 -2.07 9.19 -9.95
CA LEU A 577 -0.81 9.56 -10.59
C LEU A 577 -0.75 11.05 -10.99
N ARG A 578 -1.91 11.71 -11.21
CA ARG A 578 -2.02 13.15 -11.47
C ARG A 578 -1.93 13.98 -10.18
N GLY A 579 -1.88 13.32 -9.02
CA GLY A 579 -1.85 13.93 -7.70
C GLY A 579 -3.20 14.43 -7.20
N VAL A 580 -4.29 14.10 -7.89
CA VAL A 580 -5.66 14.34 -7.44
C VAL A 580 -5.94 13.42 -6.26
N VAL A 581 -6.56 13.96 -5.22
CA VAL A 581 -6.98 13.16 -4.06
C VAL A 581 -8.25 12.40 -4.44
N GLU A 582 -8.20 11.09 -4.31
CA GLU A 582 -9.36 10.20 -4.31
C GLU A 582 -9.74 9.99 -2.84
N ASP A 583 -10.88 10.55 -2.43
CA ASP A 583 -11.48 10.33 -1.12
C ASP A 583 -12.31 9.04 -1.11
N ASP A 584 -12.76 8.60 0.06
CA ASP A 584 -13.57 7.40 0.26
C ASP A 584 -12.95 6.11 -0.31
N VAL A 585 -11.63 5.97 -0.17
CA VAL A 585 -10.90 4.74 -0.48
C VAL A 585 -11.02 3.80 0.72
N TRP A 586 -11.60 2.62 0.52
CA TRP A 586 -11.83 1.67 1.62
C TRP A 586 -11.69 0.19 1.24
N GLY A 587 -11.57 -0.65 2.27
CA GLY A 587 -11.65 -2.11 2.18
C GLY A 587 -10.32 -2.81 1.89
N ALA A 588 -10.39 -4.04 1.40
CA ALA A 588 -9.31 -4.76 0.74
C ALA A 588 -9.91 -5.42 -0.51
N ASP A 589 -9.34 -5.19 -1.70
CA ASP A 589 -9.84 -5.77 -2.97
C ASP A 589 -11.37 -5.56 -3.21
N ASN A 590 -11.88 -4.35 -2.99
CA ASN A 590 -13.32 -4.00 -3.07
C ASN A 590 -14.26 -4.82 -2.16
N THR A 591 -13.72 -5.57 -1.20
CA THR A 591 -14.52 -6.28 -0.18
C THR A 591 -14.70 -5.41 1.08
N ARG A 592 -15.76 -5.72 1.86
CA ARG A 592 -16.18 -4.96 3.06
C ARG A 592 -15.14 -4.92 4.20
N GLY A 593 -14.01 -5.63 4.09
CA GLY A 593 -12.93 -5.68 5.08
C GLY A 593 -12.20 -7.02 5.07
N ALA A 594 -11.04 -7.10 5.71
CA ALA A 594 -10.36 -8.37 5.98
C ALA A 594 -11.00 -9.02 7.22
N CYS A 595 -11.32 -10.31 7.16
CA CYS A 595 -11.80 -11.08 8.30
C CYS A 595 -10.93 -12.32 8.51
N ALA A 596 -10.54 -12.56 9.76
CA ALA A 596 -9.78 -13.73 10.16
C ALA A 596 -10.52 -14.45 11.28
N PRO A 597 -10.81 -15.75 11.13
CA PRO A 597 -11.30 -16.55 12.25
C PRO A 597 -10.22 -16.63 13.31
N VAL A 598 -10.61 -16.86 14.55
CA VAL A 598 -9.66 -17.16 15.62
C VAL A 598 -9.39 -18.66 15.61
N GLU A 599 -8.11 -19.02 15.68
CA GLU A 599 -7.68 -20.40 15.82
C GLU A 599 -7.89 -20.88 17.25
N LEU A 600 -8.56 -22.02 17.36
CA LEU A 600 -8.69 -22.72 18.63
C LEU A 600 -7.37 -23.41 18.97
N PRO A 601 -7.08 -23.60 20.27
CA PRO A 601 -5.93 -24.40 20.69
C PRO A 601 -6.03 -25.83 20.10
N PRO A 602 -4.92 -26.38 19.58
CA PRO A 602 -4.94 -27.70 18.98
C PRO A 602 -5.21 -28.78 20.03
N ILE A 603 -5.97 -29.79 19.63
CA ILE A 603 -6.21 -30.97 20.48
C ILE A 603 -4.95 -31.84 20.53
N PHE A 604 -4.29 -32.02 19.39
CA PHE A 604 -3.04 -32.77 19.23
C PHE A 604 -2.01 -31.97 18.41
N ILE A 605 -0.72 -32.19 18.70
CA ILE A 605 0.39 -31.61 17.92
C ILE A 605 0.63 -32.42 16.64
N ASP A 606 0.41 -33.73 16.67
CA ASP A 606 0.95 -34.65 15.66
C ASP A 606 -0.05 -35.70 15.16
N ALA A 607 -1.07 -35.26 14.43
CA ALA A 607 -2.03 -36.11 13.72
C ALA A 607 -2.05 -35.76 12.23
N HIS A 608 -0.87 -35.48 11.66
CA HIS A 608 -0.70 -34.97 10.29
C HIS A 608 -1.10 -35.96 9.18
N TRP A 609 -1.34 -37.22 9.53
CA TRP A 609 -1.71 -38.29 8.60
C TRP A 609 -3.22 -38.38 8.31
N LYS A 610 -4.08 -37.66 9.08
CA LYS A 610 -5.53 -37.65 8.84
C LYS A 610 -6.13 -36.26 9.01
N GLU A 611 -7.09 -35.96 8.17
CA GLU A 611 -7.87 -34.72 8.26
C GLU A 611 -8.97 -34.83 9.30
N PHE A 612 -9.00 -33.91 10.27
CA PHE A 612 -10.14 -33.70 11.16
C PHE A 612 -10.24 -32.21 11.46
N LYS A 613 -11.46 -31.68 11.31
CA LYS A 613 -11.70 -30.24 11.22
C LYS A 613 -12.75 -29.81 12.21
N ILE A 614 -12.64 -28.58 12.68
CA ILE A 614 -13.63 -27.91 13.53
C ILE A 614 -14.35 -26.87 12.67
N PRO A 615 -15.70 -26.88 12.61
CA PRO A 615 -16.44 -25.87 11.88
C PRO A 615 -16.44 -24.56 12.66
N ASN A 616 -16.26 -23.46 11.93
CA ASN A 616 -16.55 -22.13 12.40
C ASN A 616 -17.89 -21.69 11.84
N ILE A 617 -18.81 -21.36 12.73
CA ILE A 617 -20.23 -21.17 12.43
C ILE A 617 -20.59 -19.70 12.62
N TRP A 618 -21.27 -19.11 11.64
CA TRP A 618 -21.88 -17.81 11.82
C TRP A 618 -23.04 -17.90 12.82
N PRO A 619 -23.34 -16.81 13.52
CA PRO A 619 -24.43 -16.77 14.47
C PRO A 619 -25.78 -16.91 13.77
N ASP A 620 -26.73 -17.55 14.45
CA ASP A 620 -28.14 -17.52 14.05
C ASP A 620 -28.94 -16.60 14.97
N PHE A 621 -29.48 -15.51 14.40
CA PHE A 621 -30.28 -14.53 15.14
C PHE A 621 -31.77 -14.91 15.21
N THR A 622 -32.27 -15.74 14.30
CA THR A 622 -33.68 -16.17 14.29
C THR A 622 -33.87 -17.53 14.98
N GLY A 623 -32.82 -18.35 14.98
CA GLY A 623 -32.85 -19.73 15.47
C GLY A 623 -33.48 -20.71 14.47
N GLU A 624 -33.85 -20.23 13.28
CA GLU A 624 -34.51 -21.00 12.23
C GLU A 624 -33.54 -21.49 11.16
N ALA A 625 -32.30 -21.00 11.15
CA ALA A 625 -31.34 -21.37 10.14
C ALA A 625 -30.81 -22.79 10.37
N ILE A 626 -30.54 -23.47 9.26
CA ILE A 626 -29.87 -24.76 9.26
C ILE A 626 -28.40 -24.53 9.64
N LEU A 627 -27.89 -25.26 10.63
CA LEU A 627 -26.55 -25.05 11.15
C LEU A 627 -25.45 -25.23 10.08
N GLU A 628 -25.59 -26.22 9.19
CA GLU A 628 -24.67 -26.45 8.06
C GLU A 628 -24.52 -25.21 7.13
N ASP A 629 -25.59 -24.44 6.95
CA ASP A 629 -25.58 -23.26 6.10
C ASP A 629 -24.86 -22.07 6.74
N LEU A 630 -24.76 -22.07 8.07
CA LEU A 630 -24.04 -21.06 8.84
C LEU A 630 -22.53 -21.34 8.93
N ILE A 631 -22.07 -22.57 8.69
CA ILE A 631 -20.63 -22.90 8.71
C ILE A 631 -19.91 -22.11 7.63
N PHE A 632 -19.02 -21.18 7.98
CA PHE A 632 -18.30 -20.38 6.99
C PHE A 632 -16.89 -20.85 6.73
N ALA A 633 -16.31 -21.60 7.65
CA ALA A 633 -14.98 -22.18 7.48
C ALA A 633 -14.88 -23.50 8.24
N HIS A 634 -14.01 -24.38 7.76
CA HIS A 634 -13.48 -25.49 8.53
C HIS A 634 -12.02 -25.22 8.86
N ILE A 635 -11.63 -25.33 10.13
CA ILE A 635 -10.24 -25.17 10.57
C ILE A 635 -9.67 -26.52 10.94
N ASP A 636 -8.44 -26.81 10.51
CA ASP A 636 -7.73 -28.02 10.91
C ASP A 636 -7.53 -28.06 12.43
N ALA A 637 -7.91 -29.16 13.07
CA ALA A 637 -7.90 -29.30 14.53
C ALA A 637 -6.52 -29.67 15.11
N SER A 638 -5.55 -29.98 14.23
CA SER A 638 -4.15 -30.18 14.56
C SER A 638 -3.29 -29.00 14.08
N VAL A 639 -2.29 -28.64 14.87
CA VAL A 639 -1.34 -27.57 14.51
C VAL A 639 0.10 -28.07 14.73
N PRO A 640 0.83 -28.44 13.66
CA PRO A 640 2.19 -28.96 13.75
C PRO A 640 3.19 -27.96 14.36
N ASP A 641 2.98 -26.66 14.12
CA ASP A 641 3.89 -25.58 14.52
C ASP A 641 3.53 -24.92 15.87
N TRP A 642 2.73 -25.58 16.73
CA TRP A 642 2.37 -24.98 18.03
C TRP A 642 3.57 -24.98 18.99
N PRO A 643 3.89 -23.86 19.69
CA PRO A 643 5.02 -23.79 20.60
C PRO A 643 5.05 -24.93 21.64
N GLY A 644 6.22 -25.52 21.82
CA GLY A 644 6.45 -26.51 22.88
C GLY A 644 6.36 -25.85 24.26
N GLY A 645 5.84 -26.58 25.25
CA GLY A 645 5.80 -26.11 26.66
C GLY A 645 4.62 -25.22 27.07
N GLU A 646 3.92 -24.57 26.13
CA GLU A 646 2.69 -23.82 26.46
C GLU A 646 1.51 -24.74 26.79
N LEU A 647 0.77 -24.43 27.86
CA LEU A 647 -0.51 -25.05 28.17
C LEU A 647 -1.57 -24.63 27.14
N THR A 648 -2.33 -25.60 26.64
CA THR A 648 -3.51 -25.35 25.80
C THR A 648 -4.77 -25.29 26.67
N THR A 649 -5.90 -25.77 26.16
CA THR A 649 -7.13 -26.01 26.92
C THR A 649 -7.29 -27.49 27.23
N ASN A 650 -8.02 -27.83 28.30
CA ASN A 650 -8.45 -29.22 28.47
C ASN A 650 -9.53 -29.54 27.43
N HIS A 651 -9.49 -30.71 26.81
CA HIS A 651 -10.46 -31.15 25.79
C HIS A 651 -11.15 -32.44 26.24
N LEU A 652 -12.47 -32.43 26.26
CA LEU A 652 -13.29 -33.64 26.38
C LEU A 652 -13.91 -33.90 25.01
N VAL A 653 -13.58 -35.02 24.39
CA VAL A 653 -14.05 -35.40 23.05
C VAL A 653 -15.06 -36.51 23.22
N HIS A 654 -16.31 -36.26 22.86
CA HIS A 654 -17.41 -37.19 23.03
C HIS A 654 -18.03 -37.52 21.67
N PHE A 655 -17.90 -38.78 21.25
CA PHE A 655 -18.57 -39.34 20.08
C PHE A 655 -20.00 -39.66 20.47
N MET A 656 -20.92 -38.83 20.01
CA MET A 656 -22.31 -38.85 20.43
C MET A 656 -23.08 -39.94 19.70
N ASP A 657 -23.85 -40.76 20.43
CA ASP A 657 -24.85 -41.63 19.81
C ASP A 657 -26.05 -40.78 19.35
N TRP A 658 -26.03 -40.39 18.07
CA TRP A 658 -27.07 -39.54 17.47
C TRP A 658 -28.48 -40.13 17.58
N SER A 659 -28.59 -41.46 17.66
CA SER A 659 -29.87 -42.18 17.71
C SER A 659 -30.52 -42.19 19.09
N ALA A 660 -29.74 -41.94 20.15
CA ALA A 660 -30.25 -41.91 21.52
C ALA A 660 -31.20 -40.73 21.78
N GLU A 661 -32.13 -40.92 22.72
CA GLU A 661 -33.07 -39.87 23.15
C GLU A 661 -32.37 -38.74 23.92
N GLN A 662 -31.46 -39.08 24.84
CA GLN A 662 -30.73 -38.12 25.68
C GLN A 662 -29.21 -38.35 25.61
N PRO A 663 -28.59 -38.11 24.45
CA PRO A 663 -27.22 -38.55 24.22
C PRO A 663 -26.18 -37.82 25.07
N MET A 664 -26.49 -36.61 25.56
CA MET A 664 -25.59 -35.79 26.37
C MET A 664 -25.79 -35.92 27.89
N GLN A 665 -26.75 -36.72 28.36
CA GLN A 665 -27.13 -36.79 29.77
C GLN A 665 -25.94 -37.15 30.68
N VAL A 666 -25.20 -38.20 30.33
CA VAL A 666 -24.04 -38.68 31.10
C VAL A 666 -22.98 -37.58 31.26
N ILE A 667 -22.71 -36.80 30.20
CA ILE A 667 -21.71 -35.72 30.22
C ILE A 667 -22.18 -34.58 31.13
N HIS A 668 -23.46 -34.20 31.05
CA HIS A 668 -24.03 -33.17 31.93
C HIS A 668 -23.96 -33.56 33.40
N GLU A 669 -24.31 -34.80 33.73
CA GLU A 669 -24.26 -35.33 35.09
C GLU A 669 -22.82 -35.37 35.62
N ALA A 670 -21.86 -35.86 34.83
CA ALA A 670 -20.45 -35.91 35.21
C ALA A 670 -19.87 -34.53 35.49
N LEU A 671 -20.09 -33.56 34.59
CA LEU A 671 -19.67 -32.17 34.78
C LEU A 671 -20.37 -31.53 35.99
N GLY A 672 -21.60 -31.96 36.29
CA GLY A 672 -22.34 -31.53 37.47
C GLY A 672 -21.74 -32.00 38.79
N MET A 673 -21.19 -33.21 38.81
CA MET A 673 -20.58 -33.86 39.97
C MET A 673 -19.15 -33.38 40.27
N MET A 674 -18.50 -32.68 39.33
CA MET A 674 -17.12 -32.19 39.51
C MET A 674 -16.96 -31.27 40.73
N LYS A 675 -15.91 -31.54 41.52
CA LYS A 675 -15.53 -30.74 42.70
C LYS A 675 -14.68 -29.53 42.32
N LYS A 676 -13.80 -29.66 41.32
CA LYS A 676 -13.03 -28.51 40.81
C LYS A 676 -13.97 -27.51 40.15
N LYS A 677 -13.80 -26.21 40.43
CA LYS A 677 -14.65 -25.13 39.90
C LYS A 677 -13.90 -24.08 39.06
N GLN A 678 -12.57 -24.18 38.98
CA GLN A 678 -11.72 -23.28 38.21
C GLN A 678 -10.90 -24.09 37.19
N PHE A 679 -11.37 -24.14 35.95
CA PHE A 679 -10.73 -24.86 34.85
C PHE A 679 -11.29 -24.43 33.49
N SER A 680 -10.47 -24.27 32.46
CA SER A 680 -10.99 -24.13 31.10
C SER A 680 -11.14 -25.51 30.45
N LEU A 681 -12.35 -25.81 29.95
CA LEU A 681 -12.68 -27.06 29.26
C LEU A 681 -13.38 -26.77 27.92
N SER A 682 -12.88 -27.39 26.86
CA SER A 682 -13.54 -27.45 25.56
C SER A 682 -14.17 -28.85 25.39
N LEU A 683 -15.48 -28.90 25.21
CA LEU A 683 -16.24 -30.11 24.94
C LEU A 683 -16.47 -30.23 23.42
N MET A 684 -15.76 -31.16 22.79
CA MET A 684 -15.90 -31.49 21.37
C MET A 684 -16.93 -32.61 21.22
N VAL A 685 -18.13 -32.28 20.75
CA VAL A 685 -19.21 -33.23 20.48
C VAL A 685 -19.09 -33.68 19.02
N VAL A 686 -18.61 -34.90 18.81
CA VAL A 686 -18.44 -35.50 17.49
C VAL A 686 -19.74 -36.19 17.10
N VAL A 687 -20.32 -35.80 15.97
CA VAL A 687 -21.59 -36.31 15.45
C VAL A 687 -21.41 -36.94 14.07
N PRO A 688 -22.30 -37.84 13.62
CA PRO A 688 -22.25 -38.38 12.28
C PRO A 688 -22.27 -37.30 11.19
N GLN A 689 -21.66 -37.58 10.05
CA GLN A 689 -21.70 -36.67 8.90
C GLN A 689 -23.15 -36.45 8.43
N GLY A 690 -23.54 -35.18 8.28
CA GLY A 690 -24.89 -34.75 7.92
C GLY A 690 -25.77 -34.36 9.12
N SER A 691 -25.32 -34.58 10.35
CA SER A 691 -26.05 -34.22 11.57
C SER A 691 -26.18 -32.70 11.80
N LEU A 692 -25.41 -31.85 11.09
CA LEU A 692 -25.60 -30.39 11.13
C LEU A 692 -26.70 -29.88 10.19
N LYS A 693 -27.39 -30.75 9.45
CA LYS A 693 -28.53 -30.42 8.56
C LYS A 693 -29.85 -30.28 9.33
N VAL A 694 -29.77 -29.68 10.51
CA VAL A 694 -30.89 -29.47 11.42
C VAL A 694 -30.94 -28.00 11.83
N SER A 695 -32.10 -27.59 12.33
CA SER A 695 -32.22 -26.26 12.94
C SER A 695 -31.40 -26.16 14.22
N ARG A 696 -31.12 -24.93 14.64
CA ARG A 696 -30.54 -24.65 15.96
C ARG A 696 -31.32 -25.31 17.09
N TYR A 697 -32.66 -25.19 17.09
CA TYR A 697 -33.51 -25.72 18.16
C TYR A 697 -33.40 -27.24 18.29
N GLU A 698 -33.42 -27.96 17.16
CA GLU A 698 -33.30 -29.41 17.13
C GLU A 698 -31.93 -29.88 17.63
N MET A 699 -30.85 -29.19 17.24
CA MET A 699 -29.52 -29.47 17.76
C MET A 699 -29.43 -29.23 19.27
N GLU A 700 -29.97 -28.10 19.75
CA GLU A 700 -30.00 -27.81 21.18
C GLU A 700 -30.85 -28.83 21.96
N GLU A 701 -31.92 -29.37 21.38
CA GLU A 701 -32.69 -30.46 21.98
C GLU A 701 -31.83 -31.73 22.14
N LYS A 702 -31.13 -32.14 21.08
CA LYS A 702 -30.19 -33.28 21.12
C LYS A 702 -29.06 -33.07 22.11
N LEU A 703 -28.56 -31.84 22.24
CA LEU A 703 -27.57 -31.49 23.23
C LEU A 703 -28.14 -31.43 24.66
N GLY A 704 -29.46 -31.54 24.87
CA GLY A 704 -30.10 -31.35 26.17
C GLY A 704 -30.14 -29.89 26.63
N LEU A 705 -29.91 -28.95 25.72
CA LEU A 705 -29.76 -27.51 25.96
C LEU A 705 -30.96 -26.67 25.46
N ALA A 706 -31.97 -27.27 24.83
CA ALA A 706 -33.21 -26.59 24.42
C ALA A 706 -33.92 -25.74 25.51
N GLY A 707 -34.33 -24.52 25.16
CA GLY A 707 -35.08 -23.60 26.02
C GLY A 707 -34.47 -22.19 26.05
N PRO A 708 -35.07 -21.25 26.79
CA PRO A 708 -34.53 -19.90 26.89
C PRO A 708 -33.18 -19.90 27.62
N HIS A 709 -32.15 -19.34 26.98
CA HIS A 709 -30.84 -19.16 27.58
C HIS A 709 -30.79 -17.86 28.38
N GLU A 710 -30.68 -17.94 29.69
CA GLU A 710 -30.43 -16.75 30.52
C GLU A 710 -28.98 -16.32 30.31
N LYS A 711 -28.78 -15.17 29.65
CA LYS A 711 -27.47 -14.58 29.42
C LYS A 711 -26.92 -14.09 30.75
N ILE A 712 -25.76 -14.58 31.16
CA ILE A 712 -25.14 -14.20 32.44
C ILE A 712 -23.80 -13.51 32.18
N GLY A 713 -23.58 -12.37 32.84
CA GLY A 713 -22.27 -11.73 32.85
C GLY A 713 -21.25 -12.62 33.56
N GLN A 714 -20.16 -12.96 32.89
CA GLN A 714 -19.09 -13.77 33.48
C GLN A 714 -18.37 -12.99 34.60
N LYS A 715 -18.34 -13.54 35.82
CA LYS A 715 -17.57 -12.98 36.93
C LYS A 715 -16.12 -13.49 36.90
N LYS A 716 -15.19 -12.69 37.43
CA LYS A 716 -13.75 -13.04 37.54
C LYS A 716 -13.60 -14.36 38.32
N GLY A 717 -12.95 -15.36 37.72
CA GLY A 717 -12.73 -16.68 38.33
C GLY A 717 -13.77 -17.76 38.00
N GLN A 718 -14.80 -17.47 37.20
CA GLN A 718 -15.68 -18.50 36.63
C GLN A 718 -15.09 -19.00 35.31
N SER A 719 -14.99 -20.32 35.12
CA SER A 719 -14.46 -20.90 33.90
C SER A 719 -15.56 -21.64 33.14
N PRO A 720 -15.91 -21.22 31.91
CA PRO A 720 -16.99 -21.81 31.14
C PRO A 720 -16.56 -23.12 30.45
N VAL A 721 -17.53 -23.99 30.20
CA VAL A 721 -17.41 -25.13 29.30
C VAL A 721 -17.76 -24.67 27.89
N HIS A 722 -16.79 -24.78 26.98
CA HIS A 722 -16.94 -24.37 25.59
C HIS A 722 -17.36 -25.55 24.72
N ILE A 723 -18.64 -25.60 24.31
CA ILE A 723 -19.12 -26.64 23.40
C ILE A 723 -18.71 -26.30 21.97
N GLN A 724 -18.21 -27.31 21.27
CA GLN A 724 -18.00 -27.32 19.83
C GLN A 724 -18.68 -28.58 19.29
N VAL A 725 -19.50 -28.43 18.25
CA VAL A 725 -20.13 -29.57 17.56
C VAL A 725 -19.41 -29.77 16.24
N VAL A 726 -18.94 -30.99 16.00
CA VAL A 726 -18.11 -31.34 14.85
C VAL A 726 -18.67 -32.58 14.17
N GLU A 727 -18.75 -32.58 12.85
CA GLU A 727 -19.10 -33.79 12.09
C GLU A 727 -17.86 -34.66 11.88
N ASP A 728 -18.03 -35.98 11.93
CA ASP A 728 -16.98 -36.94 11.59
C ASP A 728 -16.77 -37.07 10.06
N LEU A 729 -16.41 -35.94 9.43
CA LEU A 729 -16.19 -35.83 7.99
C LEU A 729 -15.10 -36.81 7.55
N ASN A 730 -15.42 -37.69 6.59
CA ASN A 730 -14.50 -38.70 6.06
C ASN A 730 -13.87 -39.60 7.15
N ARG A 731 -14.57 -39.83 8.27
CA ARG A 731 -14.10 -40.58 9.45
C ARG A 731 -12.84 -39.99 10.11
N GLY A 732 -12.57 -38.71 9.90
CA GLY A 732 -11.39 -38.02 10.40
C GLY A 732 -11.22 -38.10 11.92
N TRP A 733 -12.29 -37.81 12.66
CA TRP A 733 -12.27 -37.85 14.12
C TRP A 733 -12.19 -39.30 14.61
N SER A 734 -13.01 -40.20 14.06
CA SER A 734 -13.03 -41.60 14.49
C SER A 734 -11.67 -42.29 14.31
N GLU A 735 -10.97 -42.02 13.21
CA GLU A 735 -9.65 -42.62 12.96
C GLU A 735 -8.57 -42.04 13.89
N VAL A 736 -8.57 -40.73 14.14
CA VAL A 736 -7.57 -40.08 15.01
C VAL A 736 -7.69 -40.53 16.46
N PHE A 737 -8.92 -40.75 16.95
CA PHE A 737 -9.15 -41.22 18.32
C PHE A 737 -9.19 -42.75 18.44
N HIS A 738 -9.16 -43.47 17.32
CA HIS A 738 -9.38 -44.92 17.23
C HIS A 738 -10.73 -45.36 17.81
N ALA A 739 -11.78 -44.56 17.59
CA ALA A 739 -13.12 -44.86 18.09
C ALA A 739 -13.74 -46.07 17.39
N SER A 740 -14.05 -47.11 18.17
CA SER A 740 -14.66 -48.33 17.66
C SER A 740 -16.18 -48.21 17.42
N GLY A 741 -16.82 -47.20 17.99
CA GLY A 741 -18.26 -46.96 17.87
C GLY A 741 -18.74 -45.73 18.66
N THR A 742 -20.06 -45.54 18.70
CA THR A 742 -20.75 -44.51 19.49
C THR A 742 -21.64 -45.17 20.54
N PRO A 743 -21.68 -44.69 21.80
CA PRO A 743 -20.91 -43.56 22.32
C PRO A 743 -19.45 -43.93 22.63
N ALA A 744 -18.56 -42.95 22.56
CA ALA A 744 -17.17 -43.07 23.04
C ALA A 744 -16.70 -41.72 23.61
N THR A 745 -15.84 -41.72 24.62
CA THR A 745 -15.39 -40.48 25.28
C THR A 745 -13.89 -40.50 25.56
N TYR A 746 -13.21 -39.41 25.25
CA TYR A 746 -11.76 -39.26 25.40
C TYR A 746 -11.45 -37.96 26.13
N PHE A 747 -10.50 -38.00 27.06
CA PHE A 747 -10.01 -36.81 27.76
C PHE A 747 -8.55 -36.53 27.41
N VAL A 748 -8.33 -35.33 26.88
CA VAL A 748 -7.02 -34.77 26.56
C VAL A 748 -6.77 -33.57 27.48
N ASN A 749 -5.76 -33.65 28.34
CA ASN A 749 -5.47 -32.57 29.28
C ASN A 749 -4.82 -31.35 28.59
N ALA A 750 -4.65 -30.22 29.31
CA ALA A 750 -4.01 -29.02 28.77
C ALA A 750 -2.51 -29.18 28.43
N HIS A 751 -1.88 -30.32 28.78
CA HIS A 751 -0.55 -30.69 28.29
C HIS A 751 -0.58 -31.40 26.93
N ARG A 752 -1.78 -31.56 26.33
CA ARG A 752 -2.03 -32.29 25.07
C ARG A 752 -1.78 -33.79 25.18
N GLN A 753 -1.95 -34.35 26.37
CA GLN A 753 -1.82 -35.79 26.62
C GLN A 753 -3.22 -36.41 26.71
N ARG A 754 -3.45 -37.48 25.93
CA ARG A 754 -4.59 -38.37 26.15
C ARG A 754 -4.35 -39.11 27.46
N VAL A 755 -5.13 -38.77 28.47
CA VAL A 755 -4.95 -39.28 29.85
C VAL A 755 -6.03 -40.25 30.28
N TRP A 756 -7.14 -40.31 29.53
CA TRP A 756 -8.23 -41.23 29.76
C TRP A 756 -9.08 -41.40 28.50
N ASP A 757 -9.67 -42.58 28.35
CA ASP A 757 -10.58 -42.92 27.27
C ASP A 757 -11.52 -44.07 27.63
N MET A 758 -12.67 -44.11 26.95
CA MET A 758 -13.68 -45.16 27.06
C MET A 758 -14.41 -45.34 25.72
N ASP A 759 -14.31 -46.54 25.16
CA ASP A 759 -15.07 -46.97 23.98
C ASP A 759 -16.39 -47.64 24.42
N GLY A 760 -17.39 -46.83 24.72
CA GLY A 760 -18.72 -47.27 25.16
C GLY A 760 -19.40 -46.28 26.11
N PRO A 761 -20.55 -46.67 26.69
CA PRO A 761 -21.21 -45.89 27.73
C PRO A 761 -20.29 -45.68 28.94
N VAL A 762 -20.30 -44.46 29.48
CA VAL A 762 -19.46 -44.05 30.62
C VAL A 762 -20.35 -43.86 31.85
N ASP A 763 -19.86 -44.24 33.04
CA ASP A 763 -20.51 -43.87 34.30
C ASP A 763 -20.23 -42.38 34.64
N PRO A 764 -21.27 -41.56 34.96
CA PRO A 764 -21.07 -40.14 35.27
C PRO A 764 -20.13 -39.89 36.45
N GLY A 765 -20.15 -40.73 37.47
CA GLY A 765 -19.30 -40.61 38.66
C GLY A 765 -17.84 -40.95 38.37
N GLU A 766 -17.61 -41.97 37.54
CA GLU A 766 -16.27 -42.30 37.03
C GLU A 766 -15.67 -41.13 36.23
N LEU A 767 -16.42 -40.60 35.26
CA LEU A 767 -15.97 -39.46 34.46
C LEU A 767 -15.68 -38.23 35.31
N ALA A 768 -16.55 -37.91 36.28
CA ALA A 768 -16.34 -36.81 37.21
C ALA A 768 -15.04 -37.00 38.02
N ALA A 769 -14.78 -38.21 38.53
CA ALA A 769 -13.55 -38.53 39.27
C ALA A 769 -12.29 -38.42 38.40
N VAL A 770 -12.37 -38.85 37.14
CA VAL A 770 -11.29 -38.70 36.14
C VAL A 770 -11.00 -37.22 35.89
N LEU A 771 -12.04 -36.42 35.61
CA LEU A 771 -11.89 -35.00 35.35
C LEU A 771 -11.33 -34.28 36.58
N ASP A 772 -11.85 -34.54 37.79
CA ASP A 772 -11.32 -33.95 39.03
C ASP A 772 -9.84 -34.30 39.25
N LYS A 773 -9.41 -35.52 38.89
CA LYS A 773 -8.01 -35.95 39.02
C LYS A 773 -7.10 -35.33 37.96
N GLN A 774 -7.51 -35.40 36.69
CA GLN A 774 -6.62 -35.18 35.54
C GLN A 774 -6.70 -33.77 34.95
N ILE A 775 -7.73 -32.98 35.26
CA ILE A 775 -7.86 -31.64 34.71
C ILE A 775 -6.74 -30.73 35.23
N VAL A 776 -6.08 -30.06 34.29
CA VAL A 776 -5.01 -29.11 34.57
C VAL A 776 -5.64 -27.73 34.78
N PRO A 777 -5.37 -27.04 35.91
CA PRO A 777 -5.72 -25.64 36.10
C PRO A 777 -4.88 -24.76 35.16
N ALA A 778 -5.30 -24.68 33.90
CA ALA A 778 -4.67 -23.83 32.90
C ALA A 778 -5.49 -22.52 32.77
N PRO A 779 -4.83 -21.35 32.67
CA PRO A 779 -5.51 -20.18 32.14
C PRO A 779 -6.03 -20.52 30.74
N ALA A 780 -7.09 -19.84 30.34
CA ALA A 780 -7.61 -19.98 29.00
C ALA A 780 -6.50 -19.77 27.97
N ALA A 781 -6.38 -20.69 27.01
CA ALA A 781 -5.40 -20.55 25.96
C ALA A 781 -5.63 -19.25 25.17
N ARG A 782 -4.53 -18.62 24.75
CA ARG A 782 -4.56 -17.35 24.03
C ARG A 782 -5.09 -17.55 22.61
N ASN A 783 -5.90 -16.58 22.18
CA ASN A 783 -6.40 -16.53 20.81
C ASN A 783 -5.25 -16.29 19.84
N ARG A 784 -5.22 -17.05 18.74
CA ARG A 784 -4.28 -16.83 17.64
C ARG A 784 -5.07 -16.61 16.36
N LEU A 785 -4.51 -15.82 15.45
CA LEU A 785 -5.05 -15.69 14.11
C LEU A 785 -4.31 -16.65 13.16
N PRO A 786 -4.99 -17.18 12.13
CA PRO A 786 -4.32 -17.86 11.05
C PRO A 786 -3.30 -16.92 10.41
N ALA A 787 -2.05 -17.37 10.33
CA ALA A 787 -0.96 -16.62 9.75
C ALA A 787 -0.44 -17.37 8.53
N LEU A 788 -0.69 -16.82 7.34
CA LEU A 788 0.02 -17.24 6.14
C LEU A 788 1.51 -16.90 6.24
N VAL A 789 2.34 -17.66 5.52
CA VAL A 789 3.79 -17.37 5.41
C VAL A 789 4.05 -16.01 4.75
N THR A 790 3.15 -15.58 3.86
CA THR A 790 3.26 -14.34 3.09
C THR A 790 2.17 -13.37 3.54
N ARG A 791 2.56 -12.15 3.89
CA ARG A 791 1.60 -11.09 4.26
C ARG A 791 1.02 -10.42 3.02
N PRO A 792 -0.18 -9.85 3.09
CA PRO A 792 -0.69 -8.94 2.08
C PRO A 792 0.33 -7.88 1.67
N GLY A 793 0.30 -7.57 0.39
CA GLY A 793 1.32 -6.95 -0.41
C GLY A 793 2.44 -7.92 -0.89
N ASN A 794 2.91 -8.91 -0.12
CA ASN A 794 4.10 -9.71 -0.49
C ASN A 794 3.89 -10.66 -1.68
N SER A 795 4.95 -10.92 -2.45
CA SER A 795 4.94 -11.89 -3.52
C SER A 795 4.94 -13.27 -2.90
N LEU A 796 4.06 -14.12 -3.42
CA LEU A 796 3.96 -15.49 -2.93
C LEU A 796 5.21 -16.30 -3.32
N PRO A 797 5.63 -17.24 -2.46
CA PRO A 797 6.67 -18.18 -2.85
C PRO A 797 6.23 -18.98 -4.08
N PRO A 798 7.16 -19.55 -4.87
CA PRO A 798 6.79 -20.31 -6.07
C PRO A 798 5.79 -21.43 -5.75
N ILE A 799 4.64 -21.44 -6.42
CA ILE A 799 3.61 -22.49 -6.32
C ILE A 799 3.54 -23.19 -7.67
N ASN A 800 3.58 -24.52 -7.63
CA ASN A 800 3.39 -25.36 -8.80
C ASN A 800 2.25 -26.33 -8.52
N PHE A 801 1.42 -26.59 -9.52
CA PHE A 801 0.29 -27.51 -9.40
C PHE A 801 -0.04 -28.09 -10.77
N VAL A 802 -0.81 -29.18 -10.77
CA VAL A 802 -1.29 -29.83 -11.99
C VAL A 802 -2.81 -29.68 -12.00
N ASP A 803 -3.34 -29.17 -13.11
CA ASP A 803 -4.79 -29.05 -13.29
C ASP A 803 -5.45 -30.42 -13.51
N ASP A 804 -6.77 -30.46 -13.49
CA ASP A 804 -7.56 -31.67 -13.70
C ASP A 804 -7.55 -32.21 -15.14
N GLN A 805 -6.85 -31.52 -16.05
CA GLN A 805 -6.57 -31.96 -17.42
C GLN A 805 -5.13 -32.50 -17.57
N GLY A 806 -4.31 -32.46 -16.51
CA GLY A 806 -2.93 -32.92 -16.51
C GLY A 806 -1.90 -31.87 -16.93
N ASN A 807 -2.29 -30.60 -17.08
CA ASN A 807 -1.37 -29.52 -17.43
C ASN A 807 -0.61 -29.05 -16.18
N ALA A 808 0.72 -29.04 -16.26
CA ALA A 808 1.56 -28.46 -15.20
C ALA A 808 1.54 -26.93 -15.30
N MET A 809 1.14 -26.27 -14.22
CA MET A 809 1.03 -24.81 -14.12
C MET A 809 1.91 -24.28 -12.99
N ARG A 810 2.36 -23.03 -13.15
CA ARG A 810 3.16 -22.31 -12.15
C ARG A 810 2.51 -20.98 -11.86
N LEU A 811 2.62 -20.51 -10.62
CA LEU A 811 2.05 -19.22 -10.24
C LEU A 811 2.52 -18.06 -11.15
N ARG A 812 3.80 -18.07 -11.54
CA ARG A 812 4.40 -17.07 -12.45
C ARG A 812 3.74 -16.98 -13.83
N ASP A 813 3.04 -18.04 -14.26
CA ASP A 813 2.35 -18.06 -15.56
C ASP A 813 1.14 -17.11 -15.54
N PHE A 814 0.70 -16.69 -14.35
CA PHE A 814 -0.37 -15.71 -14.11
C PHE A 814 0.12 -14.31 -13.74
N SER A 815 1.43 -14.04 -13.78
CA SER A 815 2.04 -12.77 -13.33
C SER A 815 1.55 -11.49 -14.02
N LYS A 816 0.76 -11.60 -15.09
CA LYS A 816 0.16 -10.46 -15.82
C LYS A 816 -1.37 -10.43 -15.74
N LYS A 817 -1.96 -11.19 -14.81
CA LYS A 817 -3.40 -11.29 -14.61
C LYS A 817 -3.74 -11.04 -13.14
N GLU A 818 -4.97 -10.64 -12.89
CA GLU A 818 -5.55 -10.74 -11.54
C GLU A 818 -5.99 -12.20 -11.33
N LEU A 819 -5.51 -12.80 -10.24
CA LEU A 819 -5.70 -14.21 -9.92
C LEU A 819 -6.35 -14.35 -8.54
N LYS A 820 -7.36 -15.21 -8.43
CA LYS A 820 -7.85 -15.73 -7.15
C LYS A 820 -7.45 -17.19 -6.99
N LEU A 821 -6.61 -17.48 -6.00
CA LEU A 821 -6.17 -18.83 -5.66
C LEU A 821 -6.92 -19.32 -4.43
N CYS A 822 -7.86 -20.26 -4.60
CA CYS A 822 -8.70 -20.79 -3.55
C CYS A 822 -8.24 -22.19 -3.12
N PHE A 823 -7.83 -22.33 -1.85
CA PHE A 823 -7.57 -23.61 -1.22
C PHE A 823 -8.87 -24.20 -0.69
N TRP A 824 -9.22 -25.41 -1.14
CA TRP A 824 -10.52 -26.00 -0.87
C TRP A 824 -10.46 -27.53 -0.70
N ASN A 825 -11.55 -28.09 -0.19
CA ASN A 825 -11.75 -29.53 -0.02
C ASN A 825 -13.26 -29.87 -0.13
N ALA A 826 -13.58 -31.04 -0.65
CA ALA A 826 -14.91 -31.39 -1.11
C ALA A 826 -15.88 -31.77 0.01
N SER A 827 -15.37 -32.25 1.15
CA SER A 827 -16.18 -32.49 2.35
C SER A 827 -16.57 -31.20 3.08
N SER A 828 -15.99 -30.05 2.70
CA SER A 828 -16.31 -28.76 3.30
C SER A 828 -17.39 -28.04 2.49
N ARG A 829 -18.60 -27.96 3.03
CA ARG A 829 -19.69 -27.18 2.42
C ARG A 829 -19.35 -25.70 2.11
N PRO A 830 -18.69 -24.92 2.99
CA PRO A 830 -18.30 -23.55 2.67
C PRO A 830 -17.28 -23.46 1.52
N CYS A 831 -16.42 -24.47 1.33
CA CYS A 831 -15.51 -24.53 0.20
C CYS A 831 -16.28 -24.57 -1.12
N ILE A 832 -17.31 -25.42 -1.20
CA ILE A 832 -18.16 -25.54 -2.39
C ILE A 832 -18.90 -24.22 -2.68
N ARG A 833 -19.46 -23.57 -1.64
CA ARG A 833 -20.14 -22.26 -1.82
C ARG A 833 -19.17 -21.18 -2.31
N GLU A 834 -17.94 -21.19 -1.82
CA GLU A 834 -16.91 -20.24 -2.28
C GLU A 834 -16.51 -20.48 -3.73
N LEU A 835 -16.36 -21.75 -4.16
CA LEU A 835 -16.11 -22.05 -5.58
C LEU A 835 -17.24 -21.53 -6.47
N GLN A 836 -18.50 -21.73 -6.08
CA GLN A 836 -19.64 -21.19 -6.84
C GLN A 836 -19.60 -19.66 -6.92
N ARG A 837 -19.30 -18.99 -5.81
CA ARG A 837 -19.17 -17.52 -5.78
C ARG A 837 -18.02 -17.02 -6.67
N LEU A 838 -16.88 -17.68 -6.64
CA LEU A 838 -15.72 -17.33 -7.46
C LEU A 838 -15.97 -17.60 -8.95
N GLU A 839 -16.75 -18.63 -9.28
CA GLU A 839 -17.19 -18.91 -10.66
C GLU A 839 -18.06 -17.76 -11.19
N GLU A 840 -19.01 -17.28 -10.38
CA GLU A 840 -19.83 -16.12 -10.72
C GLU A 840 -18.98 -14.85 -10.92
N MET A 841 -17.98 -14.62 -10.06
CA MET A 841 -17.06 -13.50 -10.20
C MET A 841 -16.22 -13.59 -11.48
N GLN A 842 -15.67 -14.76 -11.80
CA GLN A 842 -14.90 -14.97 -13.04
C GLN A 842 -15.77 -14.79 -14.29
N LYS A 843 -17.04 -15.22 -14.25
CA LYS A 843 -17.98 -15.00 -15.36
C LYS A 843 -18.34 -13.53 -15.54
N ALA A 844 -18.35 -12.75 -14.46
CA ALA A 844 -18.63 -11.32 -14.48
C ALA A 844 -17.41 -10.48 -14.90
N ASP A 845 -16.19 -10.93 -14.61
CA ASP A 845 -14.94 -10.26 -14.92
C ASP A 845 -14.04 -11.15 -15.80
N GLY A 846 -14.02 -10.86 -17.10
CA GLY A 846 -13.26 -11.64 -18.09
C GLY A 846 -11.73 -11.56 -17.96
N ASP A 847 -11.21 -10.61 -17.16
CA ASP A 847 -9.77 -10.48 -16.91
C ASP A 847 -9.33 -11.23 -15.63
N LEU A 848 -10.28 -11.58 -14.76
CA LEU A 848 -10.04 -12.37 -13.55
C LEU A 848 -9.81 -13.84 -13.90
N VAL A 849 -8.77 -14.43 -13.33
CA VAL A 849 -8.55 -15.88 -13.37
C VAL A 849 -8.77 -16.47 -11.99
N VAL A 850 -9.49 -17.58 -11.91
CA VAL A 850 -9.68 -18.34 -10.68
C VAL A 850 -9.04 -19.71 -10.80
N VAL A 851 -8.29 -20.08 -9.76
CA VAL A 851 -7.70 -21.42 -9.60
C VAL A 851 -8.16 -21.99 -8.25
N GLY A 852 -8.85 -23.13 -8.27
CA GLY A 852 -9.19 -23.90 -7.07
C GLY A 852 -8.19 -25.04 -6.83
N LEU A 853 -7.36 -24.94 -5.79
CA LEU A 853 -6.46 -25.99 -5.33
C LEU A 853 -7.14 -26.92 -4.33
N CYS A 854 -7.42 -28.15 -4.76
CA CYS A 854 -8.06 -29.19 -3.98
C CYS A 854 -7.04 -29.91 -3.09
N GLY A 855 -7.28 -29.93 -1.78
CA GLY A 855 -6.45 -30.62 -0.80
C GLY A 855 -6.90 -32.04 -0.45
N ASP A 856 -7.83 -32.63 -1.21
CA ASP A 856 -8.29 -34.02 -1.04
C ASP A 856 -7.35 -35.00 -1.77
N GLU A 857 -7.18 -36.21 -1.24
CA GLU A 857 -6.31 -37.25 -1.82
C GLU A 857 -6.87 -37.86 -3.12
N ASP A 858 -8.20 -38.01 -3.23
CA ASP A 858 -8.84 -38.66 -4.39
C ASP A 858 -9.03 -37.67 -5.55
N ALA A 859 -8.26 -37.88 -6.62
CA ALA A 859 -8.31 -37.03 -7.79
C ALA A 859 -9.69 -36.97 -8.48
N LYS A 860 -10.50 -38.03 -8.37
CA LYS A 860 -11.84 -38.10 -9.01
C LYS A 860 -12.84 -37.11 -8.43
N VAL A 861 -12.57 -36.63 -7.21
CA VAL A 861 -13.41 -35.65 -6.53
C VAL A 861 -13.54 -34.36 -7.35
N ILE A 862 -12.47 -33.90 -7.98
CA ILE A 862 -12.50 -32.66 -8.79
C ILE A 862 -13.48 -32.81 -9.96
N SER A 863 -13.38 -33.89 -10.75
CA SER A 863 -14.25 -34.09 -11.91
C SER A 863 -15.73 -34.13 -11.52
N ARG A 864 -16.05 -34.84 -10.41
CA ARG A 864 -17.41 -34.88 -9.87
C ARG A 864 -17.93 -33.50 -9.46
N ILE A 865 -17.12 -32.73 -8.73
CA ILE A 865 -17.51 -31.38 -8.27
C ILE A 865 -17.66 -30.43 -9.46
N ARG A 866 -16.76 -30.51 -10.45
CA ARG A 866 -16.85 -29.73 -11.69
C ARG A 866 -18.16 -29.99 -12.43
N GLU A 867 -18.51 -31.26 -12.65
CA GLU A 867 -19.74 -31.65 -13.35
C GLU A 867 -20.99 -31.24 -12.56
N GLN A 868 -21.01 -31.51 -11.25
CA GLN A 868 -22.14 -31.23 -10.39
C GLN A 868 -22.48 -29.74 -10.30
N TYR A 869 -21.46 -28.87 -10.26
CA TYR A 869 -21.64 -27.42 -10.08
C TYR A 869 -21.33 -26.59 -11.34
N GLN A 870 -21.05 -27.24 -12.47
CA GLN A 870 -20.83 -26.62 -13.78
C GLN A 870 -19.71 -25.54 -13.74
N LEU A 871 -18.60 -25.89 -13.09
CA LEU A 871 -17.47 -24.99 -12.89
C LEU A 871 -16.60 -24.92 -14.15
N SER A 872 -16.30 -23.71 -14.64
CA SER A 872 -15.43 -23.47 -15.80
C SER A 872 -14.03 -23.01 -15.42
N MET A 873 -13.83 -22.55 -14.17
CA MET A 873 -12.51 -22.21 -13.63
C MET A 873 -11.50 -23.37 -13.66
N ILE A 874 -10.22 -23.03 -13.45
CA ILE A 874 -9.15 -24.02 -13.33
C ILE A 874 -9.29 -24.70 -11.97
N LEU A 875 -9.33 -26.04 -11.95
CA LEU A 875 -9.28 -26.83 -10.73
C LEU A 875 -8.02 -27.69 -10.79
N ALA A 876 -7.28 -27.71 -9.69
CA ALA A 876 -5.97 -28.34 -9.63
C ALA A 876 -5.80 -29.14 -8.33
N GLN A 877 -4.91 -30.12 -8.38
CA GLN A 877 -4.67 -31.08 -7.32
C GLN A 877 -3.49 -30.65 -6.43
N ASP A 878 -3.69 -30.73 -5.11
CA ASP A 878 -2.65 -30.67 -4.07
C ASP A 878 -2.89 -31.80 -3.05
N PRO A 879 -2.85 -33.08 -3.47
CA PRO A 879 -3.33 -34.22 -2.67
C PRO A 879 -2.48 -34.43 -1.42
N GLU A 880 -1.17 -34.16 -1.52
CA GLU A 880 -0.28 -34.17 -0.37
C GLU A 880 -0.35 -32.87 0.42
N ARG A 881 -1.12 -31.85 0.02
CA ARG A 881 -1.19 -30.52 0.67
C ARG A 881 0.16 -29.80 0.75
N THR A 882 1.04 -30.05 -0.21
CA THR A 882 2.40 -29.48 -0.21
C THR A 882 2.34 -27.96 -0.36
N ASN A 883 1.45 -27.43 -1.21
CA ASN A 883 1.29 -25.99 -1.37
C ASN A 883 0.55 -25.38 -0.17
N ALA A 884 -0.51 -26.03 0.32
CA ALA A 884 -1.24 -25.58 1.51
C ALA A 884 -0.32 -25.50 2.75
N ARG A 885 0.49 -26.54 3.02
CA ARG A 885 1.48 -26.54 4.11
C ARG A 885 2.56 -25.49 3.91
N LYS A 886 3.08 -25.35 2.69
CA LYS A 886 4.10 -24.33 2.36
C LYS A 886 3.63 -22.92 2.67
N LEU A 887 2.33 -22.65 2.51
CA LEU A 887 1.72 -21.36 2.83
C LEU A 887 1.11 -21.28 4.23
N LYS A 888 1.11 -22.38 4.99
CA LYS A 888 0.44 -22.53 6.30
C LYS A 888 -1.08 -22.30 6.25
N VAL A 889 -1.73 -22.74 5.16
CA VAL A 889 -3.19 -22.74 5.05
C VAL A 889 -3.77 -23.81 5.98
N ARG A 890 -4.62 -23.38 6.93
CA ARG A 890 -5.34 -24.24 7.87
C ARG A 890 -6.86 -24.02 7.88
N CYS A 891 -7.30 -22.96 7.23
CA CYS A 891 -8.70 -22.57 7.13
C CYS A 891 -9.21 -22.92 5.73
N TRP A 892 -10.37 -23.56 5.66
CA TRP A 892 -10.92 -24.08 4.42
C TRP A 892 -12.35 -23.56 4.24
N PRO A 893 -12.63 -22.72 3.23
CA PRO A 893 -11.71 -22.26 2.19
C PRO A 893 -10.75 -21.16 2.65
N THR A 894 -9.61 -21.03 1.98
CA THR A 894 -8.77 -19.81 2.01
C THR A 894 -8.58 -19.31 0.59
N THR A 895 -9.03 -18.09 0.30
CA THR A 895 -8.89 -17.47 -1.02
C THR A 895 -7.84 -16.36 -0.96
N LEU A 896 -6.82 -16.46 -1.81
CA LEU A 896 -5.80 -15.44 -1.98
C LEU A 896 -6.12 -14.61 -3.22
N SER A 897 -6.27 -13.29 -3.06
CA SER A 897 -6.31 -12.36 -4.19
C SER A 897 -4.89 -11.96 -4.55
N ILE A 898 -4.50 -12.19 -5.79
CA ILE A 898 -3.13 -12.05 -6.28
C ILE A 898 -3.15 -11.16 -7.51
N GLY A 899 -2.45 -10.03 -7.45
CA GLY A 899 -2.31 -9.13 -8.59
C GLY A 899 -1.17 -9.53 -9.52
N HIS A 900 -0.80 -8.57 -10.37
CA HIS A 900 0.40 -8.67 -11.20
C HIS A 900 1.65 -8.97 -10.38
N GLU A 901 2.62 -9.61 -11.03
CA GLU A 901 3.90 -10.02 -10.44
C GLU A 901 3.74 -10.99 -9.24
N ASN A 902 2.57 -11.65 -9.16
CA ASN A 902 2.18 -12.59 -8.11
C ASN A 902 2.13 -11.96 -6.71
N ILE A 903 1.82 -10.67 -6.62
CA ILE A 903 1.67 -9.90 -5.38
C ILE A 903 0.37 -10.29 -4.69
N LEU A 904 0.43 -10.80 -3.46
CA LEU A 904 -0.75 -11.07 -2.66
C LEU A 904 -1.41 -9.75 -2.26
N HIS A 905 -2.60 -9.44 -2.76
CA HIS A 905 -3.35 -8.24 -2.36
C HIS A 905 -4.11 -8.41 -1.05
N SER A 906 -4.77 -9.55 -0.88
CA SER A 906 -5.58 -9.83 0.31
C SER A 906 -5.73 -11.34 0.54
N ILE A 907 -6.06 -11.67 1.79
CA ILE A 907 -6.36 -13.03 2.22
C ILE A 907 -7.81 -13.04 2.71
N GLN A 908 -8.61 -13.95 2.17
CA GLN A 908 -9.96 -14.20 2.65
C GLN A 908 -10.00 -15.58 3.30
N TYR A 909 -10.27 -15.61 4.60
CA TYR A 909 -10.49 -16.84 5.34
C TYR A 909 -11.98 -17.17 5.39
N GLY A 910 -12.33 -18.39 5.00
CA GLY A 910 -13.70 -18.85 4.94
C GLY A 910 -14.52 -18.22 3.81
N TYR A 911 -15.78 -18.63 3.76
CA TYR A 911 -16.80 -18.07 2.89
C TYR A 911 -17.28 -16.71 3.46
N PRO A 912 -17.28 -15.63 2.65
CA PRO A 912 -17.56 -14.29 3.16
C PRO A 912 -19.05 -14.11 3.47
N MET A 913 -19.37 -13.38 4.55
CA MET A 913 -20.76 -12.97 4.81
C MET A 913 -21.25 -12.04 3.70
N LYS A 914 -22.46 -12.29 3.17
CA LYS A 914 -23.12 -11.40 2.20
C LYS A 914 -23.34 -9.96 2.72
N GLY A 915 -23.24 -9.72 4.03
CA GLY A 915 -23.43 -8.40 4.68
C GLY A 915 -22.19 -7.74 5.30
N GLY A 916 -21.09 -8.46 5.54
CA GLY A 916 -20.03 -8.00 6.46
C GLY A 916 -20.56 -7.79 7.90
N LEU A 917 -19.68 -7.85 8.90
CA LEU A 917 -20.03 -7.41 10.24
C LEU A 917 -20.18 -5.87 10.18
N GLY A 918 -21.39 -5.32 10.20
CA GLY A 918 -21.61 -3.86 10.33
C GLY A 918 -22.62 -3.22 9.37
N LYS A 919 -23.40 -3.99 8.61
CA LYS A 919 -24.60 -3.48 7.94
C LYS A 919 -25.80 -4.38 8.21
N GLU A 920 -26.27 -4.34 9.46
CA GLU A 920 -27.69 -4.45 9.78
C GLU A 920 -28.13 -3.16 10.45
#